data_AF-A0A1B6YB15-F1
#
_entry.id   AF-A0A1B6YB15-F1
#
_cell.length_a   1.000
_cell.length_b   1.000
_cell.length_c   1.000
_cell.angle_alpha   90.00
_cell.angle_beta   90.00
_cell.angle_gamma   90.00
#
_symmetry.space_group_name_H-M   'P 1'
#
loop_
_entity.id
_entity.type
_entity.pdbx_description
1 polymer ?
#
loop_
_entity_poly.entity_id
_entity_poly.type
_entity_poly.pdbx_seq_one_letter_code
_entity_poly.pdbx_strand_id
1 'polypeptide(L)'
;MKRELTKIYNYLREVKSSGLDSLFDSELEWRIVYLFLRRYKALMNEFTLVDFGFKVEKYLSVNSNDLDPYNDLFEPFFSFLKEKNPKTLKSIDLQAYIKKDLYQLAESEVIQFENKLKEFEVNDFSIKSFSVEEFDEFFISVIELTKSRDRHSYWERSIPKELSKIINKTIADTKVELYVGDHTGQIAFDGKEDNSKKIISGDDDTILWYYLRVILSGNVSLEFKISEFSALLNEEADFKFVYPPIGKIDLTKLIGRDKPNSGRMVDFELFYANQAIDTSKSKSRILLLMPIHTLYSNTKDFKAFRKKVIDNKYLKTVILFPQGTFSPGSSISYCLLELDTNKENQNIVFINGPEIEPYITPSQTDKYQNFFNEIGSNWIDKFGFYPYVTNASINEIKHNNYSLAFSYYINASKNEVINTRNRDEELVSLTDVLDEIKTDLVNVVNEPFIGMSQLGTNSTDYKLSDSQLPKYSGKEKLRPLNRSAVLLGTIIGSIKPSIFKYTGQTVYTKSNVKVYEIPELFDVDYLMLELRSEFVSKQFLKIQSGTTIPSIRTSELKNIYLRLPPLETQKEIVRESYQEFAQEKLEEIKSLNKDLEYIEKDVFSSFAHDFGKILANARASIEVIEGYIQELAKRNIISMQDSIFFDEKPTDGERVIDLLKIMIQNHDRIQESLQEEVKFFTSSKVDQVEEIELIPIILDWSSRQVQKNYKIFFHDALGLNFIEHSGRLPLYKIEGNKEYLLSVLNNFLDNAIEHGFKKGSSDNQFIIILDGITNRERGILKVHVGNNGLPFPSDFTCEDFFKLNHKGPQSSGQGKGGNSIKRKLNKMGASIDCSSSILDKKTFPVQFEIKFKAVEIE
;
A
#
# COMPACT_ATOMS: atom_id res chain seq x y z
N MET A 1 -10.67 -52.12 -4.28
CA MET A 1 -10.81 -51.05 -3.28
C MET A 1 -12.05 -50.17 -3.45
N LYS A 2 -12.18 -49.31 -4.49
CA LYS A 2 -13.37 -48.45 -4.66
C LYS A 2 -14.67 -49.27 -4.59
N ARG A 3 -14.72 -50.40 -5.30
CA ARG A 3 -15.82 -51.37 -5.24
C ARG A 3 -16.14 -51.89 -3.83
N GLU A 4 -15.12 -52.06 -2.99
CA GLU A 4 -15.26 -52.60 -1.62
C GLU A 4 -15.78 -51.53 -0.67
N LEU A 5 -15.20 -50.32 -0.72
CA LEU A 5 -15.67 -49.17 0.04
C LEU A 5 -17.11 -48.79 -0.34
N THR A 6 -17.46 -48.85 -1.64
CA THR A 6 -18.85 -48.65 -2.10
C THR A 6 -19.79 -49.74 -1.59
N LYS A 7 -19.34 -51.00 -1.51
CA LYS A 7 -20.15 -52.10 -0.93
C LYS A 7 -20.38 -51.90 0.57
N ILE A 8 -19.33 -51.58 1.32
CA ILE A 8 -19.41 -51.27 2.76
C ILE A 8 -20.33 -50.08 2.97
N TYR A 9 -20.20 -49.03 2.16
CA TYR A 9 -21.07 -47.87 2.19
C TYR A 9 -22.54 -48.20 1.95
N ASN A 10 -22.86 -48.93 0.88
CA ASN A 10 -24.24 -49.31 0.59
C ASN A 10 -24.83 -50.17 1.70
N TYR A 11 -24.04 -51.10 2.26
CA TYR A 11 -24.45 -51.93 3.38
C TYR A 11 -24.72 -51.10 4.66
N LEU A 12 -23.82 -50.20 5.04
CA LEU A 12 -24.01 -49.35 6.23
C LEU A 12 -25.22 -48.43 6.08
N ARG A 13 -25.47 -47.94 4.86
CA ARG A 13 -26.67 -47.17 4.54
C ARG A 13 -27.95 -48.00 4.68
N GLU A 14 -27.92 -49.27 4.27
CA GLU A 14 -29.05 -50.20 4.46
C GLU A 14 -29.29 -50.50 5.95
N VAL A 15 -28.24 -50.75 6.74
CA VAL A 15 -28.34 -50.97 8.21
C VAL A 15 -28.87 -49.72 8.94
N LYS A 16 -28.45 -48.53 8.53
CA LYS A 16 -28.99 -47.27 9.04
C LYS A 16 -30.48 -47.11 8.73
N SER A 17 -30.92 -47.56 7.56
CA SER A 17 -32.34 -47.51 7.17
C SER A 17 -33.22 -48.52 7.90
N SER A 18 -32.65 -49.58 8.47
CA SER A 18 -33.37 -50.63 9.22
C SER A 18 -33.52 -50.35 10.71
N GLY A 19 -33.06 -49.20 11.21
CA GLY A 19 -33.30 -48.74 12.59
C GLY A 19 -32.45 -49.42 13.66
N LEU A 20 -31.35 -50.08 13.28
CA LEU A 20 -30.34 -50.57 14.21
C LEU A 20 -29.39 -49.41 14.60
N ASP A 21 -29.21 -49.17 15.91
CA ASP A 21 -28.32 -48.13 16.46
C ASP A 21 -26.89 -48.28 15.88
N SER A 22 -26.46 -47.33 15.03
CA SER A 22 -25.17 -47.38 14.34
C SER A 22 -24.02 -46.90 15.24
N LEU A 23 -22.88 -47.59 15.17
CA LEU A 23 -21.80 -47.51 16.16
C LEU A 23 -20.77 -46.36 15.98
N PHE A 24 -21.05 -45.33 15.19
CA PHE A 24 -20.15 -44.17 14.95
C PHE A 24 -20.94 -42.93 14.53
N ASP A 25 -20.37 -41.73 14.75
CA ASP A 25 -20.98 -40.43 14.43
C ASP A 25 -21.18 -40.26 12.90
N SER A 26 -20.39 -40.98 12.08
CA SER A 26 -20.46 -40.92 10.61
C SER A 26 -20.08 -42.23 9.87
N GLU A 27 -20.75 -42.51 8.75
CA GLU A 27 -20.35 -43.50 7.71
C GLU A 27 -18.92 -43.25 7.16
N LEU A 28 -18.33 -42.06 7.41
CA LEU A 28 -16.96 -41.72 7.04
C LEU A 28 -15.94 -42.33 8.02
N GLU A 29 -16.20 -42.33 9.32
CA GLU A 29 -15.38 -43.03 10.33
C GLU A 29 -15.28 -44.54 10.04
N TRP A 30 -16.38 -45.16 9.60
CA TRP A 30 -16.39 -46.56 9.16
C TRP A 30 -15.42 -46.83 8.02
N ARG A 31 -15.37 -45.93 7.04
CA ARG A 31 -14.42 -46.02 5.93
C ARG A 31 -12.99 -45.85 6.44
N ILE A 32 -12.74 -44.94 7.38
CA ILE A 32 -11.42 -44.72 7.99
C ILE A 32 -10.93 -45.97 8.73
N VAL A 33 -11.77 -46.60 9.57
CA VAL A 33 -11.40 -47.82 10.30
C VAL A 33 -11.15 -48.98 9.33
N TYR A 34 -11.96 -49.14 8.30
CA TYR A 34 -11.71 -50.14 7.26
C TYR A 34 -10.39 -49.90 6.54
N LEU A 35 -10.09 -48.64 6.15
CA LEU A 35 -8.82 -48.27 5.53
C LEU A 35 -7.63 -48.57 6.45
N PHE A 36 -7.74 -48.24 7.74
CA PHE A 36 -6.75 -48.58 8.76
C PHE A 36 -6.52 -50.10 8.80
N LEU A 37 -7.56 -50.91 8.95
CA LEU A 37 -7.44 -52.37 9.06
C LEU A 37 -6.84 -52.99 7.80
N ARG A 38 -7.19 -52.46 6.62
CA ARG A 38 -6.64 -52.91 5.34
C ARG A 38 -5.15 -52.59 5.23
N ARG A 39 -4.73 -51.38 5.61
CA ARG A 39 -3.32 -50.99 5.67
C ARG A 39 -2.58 -51.84 6.71
N TYR A 40 -3.13 -51.96 7.92
CA TYR A 40 -2.57 -52.81 8.98
C TYR A 40 -2.32 -54.24 8.48
N LYS A 41 -3.29 -54.85 7.78
CA LYS A 41 -3.14 -56.19 7.17
C LYS A 41 -1.95 -56.27 6.21
N ALA A 42 -1.80 -55.28 5.34
CA ALA A 42 -0.70 -55.22 4.39
C ALA A 42 0.66 -55.07 5.11
N LEU A 43 0.67 -54.35 6.24
CA LEU A 43 1.85 -54.11 7.07
C LEU A 43 2.23 -55.28 7.98
N MET A 44 1.29 -56.19 8.30
CA MET A 44 1.53 -57.28 9.27
C MET A 44 2.76 -58.12 8.94
N ASN A 45 2.94 -58.46 7.66
CA ASN A 45 4.04 -59.30 7.21
C ASN A 45 5.38 -58.56 7.21
N GLU A 46 5.37 -57.24 6.96
CA GLU A 46 6.58 -56.43 6.81
C GLU A 46 7.14 -55.96 8.15
N PHE A 47 6.26 -55.69 9.12
CA PHE A 47 6.63 -55.22 10.46
C PHE A 47 6.41 -56.27 11.57
N THR A 48 6.18 -57.54 11.23
CA THR A 48 5.92 -58.64 12.18
C THR A 48 4.83 -58.31 13.21
N LEU A 49 3.75 -57.68 12.73
CA LEU A 49 2.63 -57.32 13.59
C LEU A 49 1.77 -58.55 13.90
N VAL A 50 1.13 -58.56 15.06
CA VAL A 50 0.24 -59.66 15.48
C VAL A 50 -1.06 -59.60 14.69
N ASP A 51 -1.54 -60.75 14.21
CA ASP A 51 -2.86 -60.88 13.61
C ASP A 51 -3.93 -60.97 14.71
N PHE A 52 -4.83 -59.99 14.71
CA PHE A 52 -5.91 -59.87 15.70
C PHE A 52 -7.23 -60.49 15.22
N GLY A 53 -7.21 -61.23 14.10
CA GLY A 53 -8.34 -62.04 13.65
C GLY A 53 -9.45 -61.25 12.94
N PHE A 54 -9.18 -60.02 12.52
CA PHE A 54 -10.14 -59.21 11.74
C PHE A 54 -10.31 -59.78 10.33
N LYS A 55 -11.55 -59.78 9.81
CA LYS A 55 -11.90 -60.49 8.57
C LYS A 55 -12.19 -59.54 7.40
N VAL A 56 -11.27 -58.61 7.13
CA VAL A 56 -11.36 -57.64 6.01
C VAL A 56 -11.61 -58.33 4.66
N GLU A 57 -11.13 -59.56 4.47
CA GLU A 57 -11.30 -60.34 3.24
C GLU A 57 -12.73 -60.85 3.00
N LYS A 58 -13.55 -61.03 4.05
CA LYS A 58 -14.98 -61.40 3.88
C LYS A 58 -15.74 -60.37 3.05
N TYR A 59 -15.35 -59.10 3.18
CA TYR A 59 -15.92 -57.98 2.44
C TYR A 59 -15.48 -57.93 0.97
N LEU A 60 -14.49 -58.75 0.58
CA LEU A 60 -14.04 -58.91 -0.80
C LEU A 60 -14.88 -59.95 -1.57
N SER A 61 -15.46 -60.94 -0.88
CA SER A 61 -15.87 -62.21 -1.50
C SER A 61 -17.36 -62.58 -1.47
N VAL A 62 -18.27 -61.96 -0.69
CA VAL A 62 -19.65 -62.51 -0.51
C VAL A 62 -20.79 -61.46 -0.44
N ASN A 63 -22.04 -61.94 -0.59
CA ASN A 63 -23.35 -61.25 -0.48
C ASN A 63 -23.57 -60.55 0.89
N SER A 64 -24.40 -59.50 0.91
CA SER A 64 -24.63 -58.62 2.07
C SER A 64 -25.19 -59.29 3.33
N ASN A 65 -25.82 -60.45 3.23
CA ASN A 65 -26.53 -61.09 4.36
C ASN A 65 -25.62 -61.76 5.41
N ASP A 66 -24.33 -62.01 5.10
CA ASP A 66 -23.37 -62.68 6.01
C ASP A 66 -22.33 -61.72 6.61
N LEU A 67 -22.48 -60.42 6.37
CA LEU A 67 -21.55 -59.40 6.86
C LEU A 67 -22.06 -58.86 8.20
N ASP A 68 -21.23 -58.94 9.24
CA ASP A 68 -21.47 -58.29 10.53
C ASP A 68 -20.28 -57.38 10.85
N PRO A 69 -20.33 -56.08 10.49
CA PRO A 69 -19.23 -55.16 10.70
C PRO A 69 -18.81 -54.98 12.16
N TYR A 70 -19.72 -55.22 13.11
CA TYR A 70 -19.37 -55.12 14.52
C TYR A 70 -18.45 -56.28 14.92
N ASN A 71 -18.88 -57.52 14.66
CA ASN A 71 -18.13 -58.71 15.07
C ASN A 71 -16.92 -59.01 14.16
N ASP A 72 -16.99 -58.70 12.86
CA ASP A 72 -15.93 -59.07 11.90
C ASP A 72 -14.78 -58.03 11.79
N LEU A 73 -15.02 -56.78 12.21
CA LEU A 73 -14.04 -55.69 12.13
C LEU A 73 -13.83 -55.00 13.47
N PHE A 74 -14.89 -54.60 14.17
CA PHE A 74 -14.80 -53.71 15.33
C PHE A 74 -14.45 -54.38 16.64
N GLU A 75 -15.11 -55.48 17.00
CA GLU A 75 -14.76 -56.23 18.20
C GLU A 75 -13.27 -56.64 18.17
N PRO A 76 -12.72 -57.16 17.05
CA PRO A 76 -11.28 -57.38 16.90
C PRO A 76 -10.44 -56.10 17.01
N PHE A 77 -10.85 -55.01 16.32
CA PHE A 77 -10.13 -53.73 16.34
C PHE A 77 -10.07 -53.12 17.74
N PHE A 78 -11.18 -53.10 18.48
CA PHE A 78 -11.21 -52.58 19.84
C PHE A 78 -10.51 -53.48 20.84
N SER A 79 -10.60 -54.80 20.68
CA SER A 79 -9.82 -55.76 21.48
C SER A 79 -8.33 -55.52 21.28
N PHE A 80 -7.90 -55.31 20.03
CA PHE A 80 -6.55 -54.92 19.69
C PHE A 80 -6.11 -53.61 20.36
N LEU A 81 -6.92 -52.55 20.23
CA LEU A 81 -6.61 -51.26 20.83
C LEU A 81 -6.46 -51.40 22.36
N LYS A 82 -7.40 -52.10 23.02
CA LYS A 82 -7.38 -52.37 24.46
C LYS A 82 -6.18 -53.22 24.89
N GLU A 83 -5.75 -54.21 24.11
CA GLU A 83 -4.61 -55.06 24.44
C GLU A 83 -3.28 -54.28 24.42
N LYS A 84 -3.11 -53.40 23.43
CA LYS A 84 -1.87 -52.64 23.27
C LYS A 84 -1.74 -51.44 24.23
N ASN A 85 -2.85 -50.87 24.68
CA ASN A 85 -2.83 -49.80 25.68
C ASN A 85 -3.94 -49.92 26.75
N PRO A 86 -3.90 -50.98 27.59
CA PRO A 86 -4.99 -51.40 28.45
C PRO A 86 -5.28 -50.45 29.62
N LYS A 87 -4.34 -49.55 29.94
CA LYS A 87 -4.55 -48.52 30.98
C LYS A 87 -5.25 -47.29 30.42
N THR A 88 -4.93 -46.91 29.19
CA THR A 88 -5.41 -45.70 28.52
C THR A 88 -6.82 -45.85 27.95
N LEU A 89 -7.14 -47.03 27.40
CA LEU A 89 -8.43 -47.28 26.74
C LEU A 89 -9.45 -48.02 27.64
N LYS A 90 -9.10 -48.24 28.92
CA LYS A 90 -9.99 -48.90 29.91
C LYS A 90 -11.13 -47.99 30.36
N SER A 91 -10.92 -46.68 30.33
CA SER A 91 -11.86 -45.64 30.76
C SER A 91 -12.80 -45.16 29.66
N ILE A 92 -12.52 -45.50 28.40
CA ILE A 92 -13.38 -45.14 27.28
C ILE A 92 -14.52 -46.15 27.22
N ASP A 93 -15.72 -45.71 27.60
CA ASP A 93 -16.94 -46.46 27.36
C ASP A 93 -17.27 -46.38 25.87
N LEU A 94 -16.69 -47.31 25.12
CA LEU A 94 -16.88 -47.42 23.68
C LEU A 94 -18.37 -47.49 23.31
N GLN A 95 -19.22 -48.13 24.12
CA GLN A 95 -20.66 -48.22 23.85
C GLN A 95 -21.40 -46.89 24.09
N ALA A 96 -20.92 -46.05 25.00
CA ALA A 96 -21.45 -44.69 25.18
C ALA A 96 -20.93 -43.73 24.12
N TYR A 97 -19.70 -43.93 23.63
CA TYR A 97 -19.10 -43.21 22.50
C TYR A 97 -19.94 -43.36 21.23
N ILE A 98 -20.33 -44.62 20.98
CA ILE A 98 -21.24 -45.06 19.93
C ILE A 98 -22.62 -44.38 19.95
N LYS A 99 -23.11 -43.97 21.13
CA LYS A 99 -24.48 -43.47 21.32
C LYS A 99 -24.63 -41.95 21.25
N LYS A 100 -23.54 -41.20 21.15
CA LYS A 100 -23.61 -39.75 20.91
C LYS A 100 -23.87 -39.49 19.42
N ASP A 101 -24.76 -38.53 19.16
CA ASP A 101 -25.05 -37.88 17.87
C ASP A 101 -25.24 -38.73 16.59
N LEU A 102 -26.32 -39.52 16.59
CA LEU A 102 -26.83 -40.33 15.48
C LEU A 102 -27.46 -39.59 14.27
N TYR A 103 -27.33 -38.26 14.13
CA TYR A 103 -28.08 -37.54 13.09
C TYR A 103 -27.29 -36.41 12.40
N GLN A 104 -26.45 -36.76 11.42
CA GLN A 104 -26.39 -36.11 10.09
C GLN A 104 -25.20 -36.63 9.28
N LEU A 105 -25.39 -36.86 7.97
CA LEU A 105 -24.33 -36.93 6.96
C LEU A 105 -24.79 -36.26 5.68
N ALA A 106 -23.99 -35.33 5.16
CA ALA A 106 -24.25 -34.64 3.91
C ALA A 106 -23.57 -35.39 2.76
N GLU A 107 -24.30 -35.63 1.68
CA GLU A 107 -23.81 -36.30 0.45
C GLU A 107 -22.50 -35.69 -0.09
N SER A 108 -22.26 -34.40 0.20
CA SER A 108 -21.02 -33.67 -0.11
C SER A 108 -19.76 -34.24 0.54
N GLU A 109 -19.83 -34.79 1.76
CA GLU A 109 -18.66 -35.31 2.48
C GLU A 109 -18.17 -36.63 1.87
N VAL A 110 -19.11 -37.49 1.44
CA VAL A 110 -18.81 -38.73 0.70
C VAL A 110 -18.15 -38.42 -0.63
N ILE A 111 -18.62 -37.39 -1.34
CA ILE A 111 -18.02 -36.93 -2.59
C ILE A 111 -16.59 -36.41 -2.36
N GLN A 112 -16.34 -35.65 -1.29
CA GLN A 112 -15.00 -35.16 -0.94
C GLN A 112 -14.04 -36.31 -0.62
N PHE A 113 -14.49 -37.30 0.15
CA PHE A 113 -13.70 -38.51 0.42
C PHE A 113 -13.38 -39.29 -0.86
N GLU A 114 -14.36 -39.47 -1.75
CA GLU A 114 -14.12 -40.15 -3.03
C GLU A 114 -13.19 -39.38 -3.96
N ASN A 115 -13.20 -38.05 -3.89
CA ASN A 115 -12.25 -37.21 -4.62
C ASN A 115 -10.84 -37.35 -4.05
N LYS A 116 -10.67 -37.40 -2.72
CA LYS A 116 -9.36 -37.65 -2.08
C LYS A 116 -8.77 -39.00 -2.47
N LEU A 117 -9.59 -40.06 -2.54
CA LEU A 117 -9.13 -41.36 -3.03
C LEU A 117 -8.62 -41.33 -4.48
N LYS A 118 -9.20 -40.48 -5.34
CA LYS A 118 -8.75 -40.30 -6.73
C LYS A 118 -7.48 -39.44 -6.80
N GLU A 119 -7.41 -38.40 -5.98
CA GLU A 119 -6.28 -37.45 -5.93
C GLU A 119 -4.97 -38.14 -5.55
N PHE A 120 -5.01 -39.05 -4.57
CA PHE A 120 -3.84 -39.81 -4.12
C PHE A 120 -3.57 -41.08 -4.96
N GLU A 121 -4.30 -41.31 -6.06
CA GLU A 121 -4.19 -42.47 -6.95
C GLU A 121 -4.14 -43.84 -6.24
N VAL A 122 -4.83 -43.94 -5.10
CA VAL A 122 -4.69 -45.07 -4.19
C VAL A 122 -5.31 -46.32 -4.80
N ASN A 123 -4.47 -47.24 -5.26
CA ASN A 123 -4.90 -48.52 -5.84
C ASN A 123 -4.56 -49.73 -4.95
N ASP A 124 -3.49 -49.65 -4.16
CA ASP A 124 -3.03 -50.66 -3.21
C ASP A 124 -2.39 -49.99 -1.98
N PHE A 125 -2.66 -50.53 -0.79
CA PHE A 125 -2.10 -50.07 0.49
C PHE A 125 -0.91 -50.91 0.93
N SER A 126 -0.26 -51.67 0.05
CA SER A 126 1.06 -52.24 0.33
C SER A 126 2.14 -51.15 0.40
N ILE A 127 3.22 -51.37 1.15
CA ILE A 127 4.33 -50.40 1.21
C ILE A 127 4.92 -50.15 -0.18
N LYS A 128 4.91 -51.17 -1.05
CA LYS A 128 5.43 -51.09 -2.43
C LYS A 128 4.66 -50.13 -3.32
N SER A 129 3.38 -49.91 -3.07
CA SER A 129 2.51 -49.09 -3.91
C SER A 129 2.08 -47.78 -3.23
N PHE A 130 2.19 -47.69 -1.91
CA PHE A 130 1.83 -46.50 -1.16
C PHE A 130 2.69 -46.46 0.11
N SER A 131 3.67 -45.57 0.15
CA SER A 131 4.64 -45.48 1.24
C SER A 131 3.98 -45.16 2.58
N VAL A 132 4.72 -45.29 3.68
CA VAL A 132 4.22 -44.96 5.02
C VAL A 132 3.90 -43.46 5.10
N GLU A 133 4.73 -42.63 4.49
CA GLU A 133 4.59 -41.17 4.43
C GLU A 133 3.39 -40.76 3.58
N GLU A 134 3.24 -41.33 2.37
CA GLU A 134 2.09 -41.05 1.50
C GLU A 134 0.77 -41.50 2.13
N PHE A 135 0.78 -42.65 2.83
CA PHE A 135 -0.40 -43.10 3.58
C PHE A 135 -0.72 -42.17 4.74
N ASP A 136 0.27 -41.70 5.49
CA ASP A 136 0.06 -40.78 6.60
C ASP A 136 -0.57 -39.46 6.12
N GLU A 137 -0.04 -38.87 5.03
CA GLU A 137 -0.59 -37.65 4.44
C GLU A 137 -2.04 -37.84 3.95
N PHE A 138 -2.31 -38.96 3.28
CA PHE A 138 -3.67 -39.32 2.89
C PHE A 138 -4.59 -39.50 4.11
N PHE A 139 -4.15 -40.25 5.11
CA PHE A 139 -4.95 -40.57 6.30
C PHE A 139 -5.28 -39.31 7.12
N ILE A 140 -4.34 -38.37 7.26
CA ILE A 140 -4.59 -37.05 7.86
C ILE A 140 -5.66 -36.29 7.07
N SER A 141 -5.50 -36.21 5.74
CA SER A 141 -6.46 -35.46 4.90
C SER A 141 -7.88 -36.02 4.99
N VAL A 142 -8.01 -37.33 5.25
CA VAL A 142 -9.30 -38.00 5.45
C VAL A 142 -9.85 -37.75 6.86
N ILE A 143 -9.00 -37.73 7.89
CA ILE A 143 -9.41 -37.37 9.26
C ILE A 143 -9.85 -35.90 9.33
N GLU A 144 -9.24 -35.00 8.56
CA GLU A 144 -9.67 -33.59 8.50
C GLU A 144 -11.10 -33.44 7.94
N LEU A 145 -11.54 -34.36 7.06
CA LEU A 145 -12.91 -34.36 6.56
C LEU A 145 -13.94 -34.64 7.67
N THR A 146 -13.64 -35.51 8.64
CA THR A 146 -14.56 -35.81 9.76
C THR A 146 -14.65 -34.65 10.76
N LYS A 147 -13.57 -33.88 10.91
CA LYS A 147 -13.48 -32.73 11.82
C LYS A 147 -14.27 -31.50 11.36
N SER A 148 -14.60 -31.40 10.07
CA SER A 148 -15.38 -30.30 9.47
C SER A 148 -16.83 -30.15 9.99
N ARG A 149 -17.31 -31.12 10.79
CA ARG A 149 -18.64 -31.20 11.40
C ARG A 149 -18.76 -30.41 12.69
N ASP A 150 -17.69 -30.35 13.47
CA ASP A 150 -17.70 -29.88 14.86
C ASP A 150 -17.44 -28.36 14.95
N ARG A 151 -18.05 -27.61 14.02
CA ARG A 151 -17.79 -26.16 13.83
C ARG A 151 -18.15 -25.29 15.04
N HIS A 152 -18.76 -25.86 16.08
CA HIS A 152 -19.19 -25.12 17.27
C HIS A 152 -18.40 -25.46 18.54
N SER A 153 -17.54 -26.48 18.53
CA SER A 153 -16.94 -26.99 19.78
C SER A 153 -15.47 -26.62 19.94
N TYR A 154 -14.67 -26.66 18.87
CA TYR A 154 -13.22 -26.46 18.97
C TYR A 154 -12.70 -25.75 17.72
N TRP A 155 -12.63 -24.42 17.77
CA TRP A 155 -11.92 -23.62 16.77
C TRP A 155 -10.50 -24.21 16.60
N GLU A 156 -10.25 -24.80 15.44
CA GLU A 156 -9.12 -25.67 15.13
C GLU A 156 -7.77 -25.02 15.51
N ARG A 157 -7.18 -25.48 16.61
CA ARG A 157 -5.82 -25.06 17.01
C ARG A 157 -4.77 -25.92 16.32
N SER A 158 -4.78 -25.97 14.99
CA SER A 158 -3.77 -26.72 14.25
C SER A 158 -2.38 -26.08 14.43
N ILE A 159 -1.39 -26.93 14.69
CA ILE A 159 0.01 -26.52 14.79
C ILE A 159 0.61 -26.62 13.37
N PRO A 160 1.21 -25.55 12.83
CA PRO A 160 1.87 -25.62 11.52
C PRO A 160 2.90 -26.76 11.47
N LYS A 161 2.91 -27.54 10.37
CA LYS A 161 3.81 -28.70 10.16
C LYS A 161 5.28 -28.28 10.29
N GLU A 162 5.61 -27.06 9.86
CA GLU A 162 6.94 -26.47 9.96
C GLU A 162 7.35 -26.20 11.42
N LEU A 163 6.41 -25.70 12.25
CA LEU A 163 6.66 -25.49 13.67
C LEU A 163 6.92 -26.84 14.37
N SER A 164 6.14 -27.86 14.04
CA SER A 164 6.34 -29.23 14.52
C SER A 164 7.76 -29.76 14.18
N LYS A 165 8.18 -29.63 12.91
CA LYS A 165 9.52 -30.01 12.46
C LYS A 165 10.63 -29.28 13.24
N ILE A 166 10.46 -27.97 13.48
CA ILE A 166 11.46 -27.17 14.21
C ILE A 166 11.53 -27.59 15.67
N ILE A 167 10.38 -27.77 16.35
CA ILE A 167 10.37 -28.21 17.74
C ILE A 167 11.12 -29.54 17.87
N ASN A 168 10.81 -30.52 17.01
CA ASN A 168 11.50 -31.82 17.01
C ASN A 168 13.00 -31.71 16.77
N LYS A 169 13.45 -30.84 15.84
CA LYS A 169 14.89 -30.58 15.65
C LYS A 169 15.59 -29.98 16.86
N THR A 170 14.85 -29.26 17.71
CA THR A 170 15.43 -28.64 18.91
C THR A 170 15.51 -29.59 20.09
N ILE A 171 14.79 -30.70 20.08
CA ILE A 171 14.83 -31.72 21.13
C ILE A 171 16.07 -32.58 20.89
N ALA A 172 16.99 -32.60 21.86
CA ALA A 172 18.18 -33.45 21.82
C ALA A 172 18.40 -34.07 23.20
N ASP A 173 18.73 -35.36 23.22
CA ASP A 173 19.09 -36.13 24.42
C ASP A 173 18.03 -36.16 25.54
N THR A 174 16.74 -36.32 25.20
CA THR A 174 15.64 -36.43 26.17
C THR A 174 15.16 -37.87 26.35
N LYS A 175 14.94 -38.31 27.59
CA LYS A 175 14.41 -39.65 27.88
C LYS A 175 12.89 -39.66 27.95
N VAL A 176 12.30 -38.58 28.48
CA VAL A 176 10.84 -38.43 28.61
C VAL A 176 10.39 -37.07 28.07
N GLU A 177 9.48 -37.11 27.11
CA GLU A 177 8.87 -35.94 26.48
C GLU A 177 7.38 -35.87 26.78
N LEU A 178 6.90 -34.68 27.14
CA LEU A 178 5.49 -34.42 27.44
C LEU A 178 4.92 -33.38 26.47
N TYR A 179 3.81 -33.70 25.81
CA TYR A 179 3.10 -32.82 24.89
C TYR A 179 1.70 -32.57 25.43
N VAL A 180 1.42 -31.34 25.86
CA VAL A 180 0.17 -30.96 26.54
C VAL A 180 -0.56 -29.88 25.76
N GLY A 181 -1.84 -30.09 25.47
CA GLY A 181 -2.67 -29.20 24.67
C GLY A 181 -3.31 -29.88 23.46
N ASP A 182 -4.27 -29.18 22.86
CA ASP A 182 -4.99 -29.65 21.67
C ASP A 182 -4.03 -29.77 20.47
N HIS A 183 -4.17 -30.84 19.69
CA HIS A 183 -3.36 -31.13 18.49
C HIS A 183 -1.83 -31.20 18.68
N THR A 184 -1.35 -31.21 19.92
CA THR A 184 0.09 -31.37 20.23
C THR A 184 0.64 -32.76 19.88
N GLY A 185 -0.24 -33.75 19.72
CA GLY A 185 0.10 -35.10 19.26
C GLY A 185 0.76 -35.15 17.87
N GLN A 186 0.51 -34.16 17.00
CA GLN A 186 1.21 -34.06 15.72
C GLN A 186 2.71 -33.87 15.92
N ILE A 187 3.12 -33.06 16.91
CA ILE A 187 4.54 -32.80 17.17
C ILE A 187 5.23 -34.07 17.63
N ALA A 188 4.62 -34.78 18.58
CA ALA A 188 5.16 -36.04 19.08
C ALA A 188 5.32 -37.08 17.96
N PHE A 189 4.33 -37.17 17.07
CA PHE A 189 4.34 -38.07 15.91
C PHE A 189 5.42 -37.71 14.88
N ASP A 190 5.58 -36.43 14.53
CA ASP A 190 6.59 -36.00 13.55
C ASP A 190 8.03 -36.28 14.02
N GLY A 191 8.26 -36.39 15.34
CA GLY A 191 9.54 -36.77 15.92
C GLY A 191 9.76 -38.29 16.10
N LYS A 192 9.02 -39.15 15.39
CA LYS A 192 8.96 -40.62 15.58
C LYS A 192 10.31 -41.36 15.62
N GLU A 193 11.41 -40.82 15.11
CA GLU A 193 12.70 -41.53 15.01
C GLU A 193 13.51 -41.63 16.32
N ASP A 194 13.02 -41.06 17.43
CA ASP A 194 13.73 -41.05 18.73
C ASP A 194 13.29 -42.22 19.67
N ASN A 195 14.22 -42.68 20.50
CA ASN A 195 14.03 -43.69 21.55
C ASN A 195 13.40 -43.08 22.84
N SER A 196 12.99 -41.81 22.80
CA SER A 196 12.38 -41.12 23.93
C SER A 196 10.97 -41.65 24.22
N LYS A 197 10.63 -41.75 25.51
CA LYS A 197 9.26 -42.02 25.94
C LYS A 197 8.44 -40.74 25.77
N LYS A 198 7.53 -40.73 24.79
CA LYS A 198 6.66 -39.59 24.51
C LYS A 198 5.30 -39.78 25.12
N ILE A 199 4.79 -38.76 25.81
CA ILE A 199 3.50 -38.75 26.50
C ILE A 199 2.70 -37.55 25.96
N ILE A 200 1.47 -37.77 25.52
CA ILE A 200 0.65 -36.77 24.82
C ILE A 200 -0.71 -36.62 25.51
N SER A 201 -1.23 -35.40 25.65
CA SER A 201 -2.63 -35.14 26.01
C SER A 201 -3.52 -34.88 24.79
N GLY A 202 -4.82 -35.09 24.96
CA GLY A 202 -5.86 -34.78 23.99
C GLY A 202 -7.19 -35.31 24.51
N ASP A 203 -8.25 -35.01 23.77
CA ASP A 203 -9.54 -35.67 23.92
C ASP A 203 -9.48 -37.11 23.37
N ASP A 204 -10.53 -37.88 23.66
CA ASP A 204 -10.62 -39.30 23.32
C ASP A 204 -10.51 -39.52 21.78
N ASP A 205 -11.13 -38.67 20.96
CA ASP A 205 -11.09 -38.71 19.49
C ASP A 205 -9.71 -38.34 18.95
N THR A 206 -9.22 -37.19 19.41
CA THR A 206 -7.86 -36.65 19.29
C THR A 206 -6.76 -37.72 19.21
N ILE A 207 -6.64 -38.35 20.38
CA ILE A 207 -5.61 -39.31 20.72
C ILE A 207 -5.80 -40.61 19.96
N LEU A 208 -7.03 -41.07 19.78
CA LEU A 208 -7.29 -42.31 19.04
C LEU A 208 -6.73 -42.23 17.63
N TRP A 209 -6.92 -41.11 16.93
CA TRP A 209 -6.39 -40.93 15.57
C TRP A 209 -4.86 -40.92 15.53
N TYR A 210 -4.20 -40.21 16.46
CA TYR A 210 -2.73 -40.23 16.53
C TYR A 210 -2.18 -41.61 16.90
N TYR A 211 -2.86 -42.34 17.78
CA TYR A 211 -2.48 -43.70 18.16
C TYR A 211 -2.55 -44.67 16.97
N LEU A 212 -3.60 -44.57 16.16
CA LEU A 212 -3.73 -45.35 14.93
C LEU A 212 -2.61 -45.01 13.94
N ARG A 213 -2.27 -43.73 13.76
CA ARG A 213 -1.16 -43.30 12.90
C ARG A 213 0.17 -43.91 13.34
N VAL A 214 0.45 -43.97 14.65
CA VAL A 214 1.66 -44.61 15.19
C VAL A 214 1.73 -46.08 14.83
N ILE A 215 0.64 -46.83 15.02
CA ILE A 215 0.58 -48.25 14.66
C ILE A 215 0.88 -48.46 13.18
N LEU A 216 0.30 -47.63 12.31
CA LEU A 216 0.49 -47.73 10.85
C LEU A 216 1.89 -47.28 10.40
N SER A 217 2.57 -46.48 11.22
CA SER A 217 3.97 -46.10 10.99
C SER A 217 4.98 -47.16 11.44
N GLY A 218 4.52 -48.24 12.09
CA GLY A 218 5.38 -49.29 12.65
C GLY A 218 6.19 -48.86 13.88
N ASN A 219 5.84 -47.71 14.49
CA ASN A 219 6.60 -47.14 15.58
C ASN A 219 6.13 -47.66 16.95
N VAL A 220 7.07 -48.22 17.72
CA VAL A 220 6.81 -48.83 19.05
C VAL A 220 7.31 -47.99 20.23
N SER A 221 7.95 -46.83 20.01
CA SER A 221 8.52 -45.99 21.08
C SER A 221 7.54 -44.98 21.68
N LEU A 222 6.38 -44.74 21.04
CA LEU A 222 5.36 -43.79 21.48
C LEU A 222 4.37 -44.40 22.49
N GLU A 223 4.27 -43.81 23.70
CA GLU A 223 3.34 -44.23 24.77
C GLU A 223 2.21 -43.21 24.96
N PHE A 224 0.99 -43.56 24.55
CA PHE A 224 -0.15 -42.65 24.68
C PHE A 224 -0.80 -42.73 26.06
N LYS A 225 -1.04 -41.58 26.69
CA LYS A 225 -1.74 -41.47 27.97
C LYS A 225 -2.88 -40.46 27.89
N ILE A 226 -4.11 -40.97 27.79
CA ILE A 226 -5.32 -40.15 27.90
C ILE A 226 -5.45 -39.72 29.36
N SER A 227 -5.35 -38.42 29.60
CA SER A 227 -5.59 -37.82 30.91
C SER A 227 -5.89 -36.34 30.77
N GLU A 228 -6.60 -35.78 31.76
CA GLU A 228 -6.77 -34.32 31.84
C GLU A 228 -5.41 -33.61 31.80
N PHE A 229 -5.34 -32.45 31.14
CA PHE A 229 -4.08 -31.70 30.96
C PHE A 229 -3.35 -31.46 32.29
N SER A 230 -4.12 -31.17 33.34
CA SER A 230 -3.60 -30.93 34.69
C SER A 230 -2.98 -32.19 35.31
N ALA A 231 -3.62 -33.35 35.15
CA ALA A 231 -3.09 -34.61 35.63
C ALA A 231 -1.83 -35.01 34.87
N LEU A 232 -1.79 -34.74 33.56
CA LEU A 232 -0.64 -35.03 32.72
C LEU A 232 0.57 -34.16 33.06
N LEU A 233 0.36 -32.88 33.35
CA LEU A 233 1.44 -31.97 33.72
C LEU A 233 2.16 -32.40 35.00
N ASN A 234 1.53 -33.18 35.88
CA ASN A 234 2.16 -33.75 37.08
C ASN A 234 3.15 -34.88 36.75
N GLU A 235 3.19 -35.38 35.51
CA GLU A 235 4.21 -36.34 35.08
C GLU A 235 5.58 -35.67 34.99
N GLU A 236 6.59 -36.41 35.44
CA GLU A 236 7.97 -35.98 35.38
C GLU A 236 8.53 -36.18 33.96
N ALA A 237 9.01 -35.11 33.33
CA ALA A 237 9.56 -35.15 31.99
C ALA A 237 10.80 -34.25 31.85
N ASP A 238 11.74 -34.65 30.98
CA ASP A 238 12.92 -33.86 30.64
C ASP A 238 12.56 -32.68 29.73
N PHE A 239 11.54 -32.89 28.89
CA PHE A 239 11.00 -31.89 27.98
C PHE A 239 9.48 -31.80 28.09
N LYS A 240 8.93 -30.58 28.14
CA LYS A 240 7.48 -30.32 28.10
C LYS A 240 7.16 -29.30 27.01
N PHE A 241 6.36 -29.66 26.01
CA PHE A 241 5.70 -28.71 25.12
C PHE A 241 4.26 -28.50 25.58
N VAL A 242 3.87 -27.25 25.84
CA VAL A 242 2.54 -26.91 26.36
C VAL A 242 1.89 -25.85 25.47
N TYR A 243 0.75 -26.22 24.89
CA TYR A 243 -0.13 -25.33 24.15
C TYR A 243 -1.48 -25.26 24.86
N PRO A 244 -1.61 -24.37 25.87
CA PRO A 244 -2.77 -24.37 26.74
C PRO A 244 -3.99 -23.75 26.06
N PRO A 245 -5.21 -24.10 26.52
CA PRO A 245 -6.41 -23.35 26.21
C PRO A 245 -6.29 -21.88 26.56
N ILE A 246 -6.97 -21.03 25.78
CA ILE A 246 -7.00 -19.58 25.97
C ILE A 246 -8.37 -19.17 26.47
N GLY A 247 -8.41 -18.33 27.49
CA GLY A 247 -9.64 -17.75 28.03
C GLY A 247 -9.75 -17.97 29.53
N LYS A 248 -10.94 -17.75 30.10
CA LYS A 248 -11.13 -17.81 31.55
C LYS A 248 -11.81 -19.11 31.98
N ILE A 249 -11.28 -19.74 33.01
CA ILE A 249 -11.90 -20.88 33.70
C ILE A 249 -12.35 -20.51 35.10
N ASP A 250 -13.50 -21.03 35.48
CA ASP A 250 -13.90 -21.15 36.88
C ASP A 250 -13.29 -22.42 37.47
N LEU A 251 -12.32 -22.25 38.36
CA LEU A 251 -11.57 -23.35 38.98
C LEU A 251 -12.47 -24.31 39.79
N THR A 252 -13.69 -23.89 40.16
CA THR A 252 -14.66 -24.77 40.83
C THR A 252 -15.18 -25.89 39.92
N LYS A 253 -15.08 -25.72 38.58
CA LYS A 253 -15.52 -26.68 37.57
C LYS A 253 -14.47 -27.74 37.20
N LEU A 254 -13.22 -27.60 37.66
CA LEU A 254 -12.18 -28.62 37.47
C LEU A 254 -12.36 -29.79 38.45
N ILE A 255 -12.00 -31.01 38.02
CA ILE A 255 -12.06 -32.23 38.83
C ILE A 255 -10.62 -32.64 39.18
N GLY A 256 -10.29 -32.90 40.45
CA GLY A 256 -8.90 -33.23 40.85
C GLY A 256 -8.52 -32.84 42.29
N ARG A 257 -7.35 -33.30 42.75
CA ARG A 257 -6.87 -33.16 44.15
C ARG A 257 -6.31 -31.79 44.53
N ASP A 258 -6.02 -30.91 43.56
CA ASP A 258 -5.50 -29.56 43.81
C ASP A 258 -6.55 -28.48 43.46
N LYS A 259 -7.74 -28.57 44.07
CA LYS A 259 -8.73 -27.48 43.99
C LYS A 259 -8.27 -26.31 44.88
N PRO A 260 -7.89 -25.15 44.36
CA PRO A 260 -7.77 -23.96 45.20
C PRO A 260 -9.17 -23.55 45.67
N ASN A 261 -9.31 -23.30 46.98
CA ASN A 261 -10.56 -22.91 47.66
C ASN A 261 -11.10 -21.50 47.27
N SER A 262 -10.71 -20.94 46.13
CA SER A 262 -11.12 -19.60 45.70
C SER A 262 -11.99 -19.69 44.45
N GLY A 263 -13.21 -19.15 44.50
CA GLY A 263 -14.10 -18.93 43.34
C GLY A 263 -13.60 -17.85 42.37
N ARG A 264 -12.28 -17.80 42.13
CA ARG A 264 -11.63 -16.81 41.27
C ARG A 264 -11.54 -17.39 39.85
N MET A 265 -12.07 -16.67 38.87
CA MET A 265 -11.79 -16.97 37.46
C MET A 265 -10.30 -16.76 37.20
N VAL A 266 -9.64 -17.73 36.56
CA VAL A 266 -8.22 -17.67 36.19
C VAL A 266 -8.09 -17.89 34.69
N ASP A 267 -7.08 -17.26 34.08
CA ASP A 267 -6.76 -17.47 32.66
C ASP A 267 -6.18 -18.88 32.47
N PHE A 268 -6.79 -19.69 31.59
CA PHE A 268 -6.40 -21.08 31.32
C PHE A 268 -4.93 -21.19 30.96
N GLU A 269 -4.46 -20.28 30.12
CA GLU A 269 -3.10 -20.23 29.62
C GLU A 269 -2.09 -20.06 30.76
N LEU A 270 -2.39 -19.22 31.76
CA LEU A 270 -1.52 -19.01 32.91
C LEU A 270 -1.57 -20.17 33.90
N PHE A 271 -2.74 -20.79 34.07
CA PHE A 271 -2.90 -21.94 34.97
C PHE A 271 -1.99 -23.09 34.53
N TYR A 272 -2.12 -23.53 33.28
CA TYR A 272 -1.33 -24.64 32.74
C TYR A 272 0.15 -24.29 32.59
N ALA A 273 0.48 -23.06 32.20
CA ALA A 273 1.87 -22.61 32.15
C ALA A 273 2.54 -22.65 33.53
N ASN A 274 1.87 -22.18 34.58
CA ASN A 274 2.39 -22.27 35.93
C ASN A 274 2.54 -23.70 36.40
N GLN A 275 1.52 -24.54 36.17
CA GLN A 275 1.57 -25.94 36.56
C GLN A 275 2.73 -26.67 35.87
N ALA A 276 2.93 -26.44 34.57
CA ALA A 276 4.06 -27.02 33.83
C ALA A 276 5.42 -26.69 34.46
N ILE A 277 5.58 -25.46 34.96
CA ILE A 277 6.79 -25.02 35.67
C ILE A 277 6.87 -25.67 37.05
N ASP A 278 5.78 -25.66 37.83
CA ASP A 278 5.75 -26.10 39.22
C ASP A 278 5.95 -27.61 39.39
N THR A 279 5.56 -28.40 38.39
CA THR A 279 5.69 -29.86 38.38
C THR A 279 6.93 -30.35 37.65
N SER A 280 7.76 -29.44 37.16
CA SER A 280 9.02 -29.81 36.50
C SER A 280 10.12 -30.06 37.52
N LYS A 281 10.99 -31.04 37.25
CA LYS A 281 12.18 -31.28 38.08
C LYS A 281 13.17 -30.13 37.96
N SER A 282 14.16 -30.09 38.85
CA SER A 282 15.42 -29.43 38.51
C SER A 282 15.94 -30.05 37.21
N LYS A 283 16.09 -29.23 36.16
CA LYS A 283 16.65 -29.57 34.84
C LYS A 283 15.68 -29.98 33.70
N SER A 284 14.39 -29.65 33.79
CA SER A 284 13.47 -29.77 32.65
C SER A 284 13.55 -28.54 31.71
N ARG A 285 13.43 -28.79 30.40
CA ARG A 285 13.19 -27.76 29.37
C ARG A 285 11.70 -27.69 29.04
N ILE A 286 11.16 -26.48 28.96
CA ILE A 286 9.72 -26.26 28.75
C ILE A 286 9.54 -25.28 27.60
N LEU A 287 8.73 -25.65 26.61
CA LEU A 287 8.27 -24.77 25.54
C LEU A 287 6.79 -24.43 25.77
N LEU A 288 6.48 -23.16 25.95
CA LEU A 288 5.10 -22.69 26.14
C LEU A 288 4.66 -21.89 24.91
N LEU A 289 3.64 -22.38 24.20
CA LEU A 289 3.01 -21.65 23.10
C LEU A 289 1.88 -20.77 23.66
N MET A 290 2.13 -19.47 23.78
CA MET A 290 1.28 -18.54 24.53
C MET A 290 0.75 -17.42 23.63
N PRO A 291 -0.42 -16.83 23.94
CA PRO A 291 -0.87 -15.60 23.29
C PRO A 291 0.11 -14.45 23.51
N ILE A 292 0.30 -13.60 22.50
CA ILE A 292 1.28 -12.50 22.52
C ILE A 292 1.10 -11.54 23.70
N HIS A 293 -0.14 -11.36 24.19
CA HIS A 293 -0.42 -10.48 25.33
C HIS A 293 0.24 -10.94 26.63
N THR A 294 0.65 -12.21 26.70
CA THR A 294 1.46 -12.75 27.81
C THR A 294 2.72 -11.92 28.03
N LEU A 295 3.29 -11.38 26.95
CA LEU A 295 4.54 -10.62 26.97
C LEU A 295 4.41 -9.25 27.65
N TYR A 296 3.27 -8.56 27.52
CA TYR A 296 3.15 -7.15 27.92
C TYR A 296 1.93 -6.81 28.79
N SER A 297 0.99 -7.74 28.98
CA SER A 297 -0.22 -7.48 29.74
C SER A 297 0.09 -6.99 31.16
N ASN A 298 -0.53 -5.88 31.56
CA ASN A 298 -0.35 -5.28 32.88
C ASN A 298 -1.30 -5.85 33.95
N THR A 299 -2.11 -6.85 33.61
CA THR A 299 -2.95 -7.53 34.61
C THR A 299 -2.07 -8.23 35.63
N LYS A 300 -2.57 -8.30 36.88
CA LYS A 300 -1.79 -8.77 38.03
C LYS A 300 -1.20 -10.17 37.81
N ASP A 301 -1.99 -11.08 37.24
CA ASP A 301 -1.63 -12.50 37.11
C ASP A 301 -0.58 -12.72 36.01
N PHE A 302 -0.74 -12.09 34.83
CA PHE A 302 0.26 -12.14 33.75
C PHE A 302 1.59 -11.52 34.17
N LYS A 303 1.53 -10.39 34.88
CA LYS A 303 2.74 -9.76 35.43
C LYS A 303 3.41 -10.64 36.49
N ALA A 304 2.63 -11.31 37.33
CA ALA A 304 3.16 -12.26 38.32
C ALA A 304 3.83 -13.46 37.66
N PHE A 305 3.25 -14.01 36.59
CA PHE A 305 3.87 -15.06 35.78
C PHE A 305 5.22 -14.61 35.19
N ARG A 306 5.28 -13.44 34.55
CA ARG A 306 6.54 -12.90 34.02
C ARG A 306 7.59 -12.69 35.11
N LYS A 307 7.19 -12.15 36.27
CA LYS A 307 8.08 -12.06 37.44
C LYS A 307 8.63 -13.42 37.85
N LYS A 308 7.77 -14.43 37.99
CA LYS A 308 8.17 -15.80 38.36
C LYS A 308 9.21 -16.38 37.41
N VAL A 309 8.99 -16.31 36.09
CA VAL A 309 9.94 -16.90 35.13
C VAL A 309 11.25 -16.11 35.00
N ILE A 310 11.22 -14.80 35.23
CA ILE A 310 12.41 -13.93 35.18
C ILE A 310 13.22 -13.99 36.48
N ASP A 311 12.58 -13.88 37.64
CA ASP A 311 13.27 -13.87 38.93
C ASP A 311 13.91 -15.23 39.25
N ASN A 312 13.30 -16.33 38.81
CA ASN A 312 13.89 -17.66 38.90
C ASN A 312 14.88 -17.97 37.75
N LYS A 313 15.11 -17.01 36.84
CA LYS A 313 16.04 -17.15 35.69
C LYS A 313 15.71 -18.30 34.72
N TYR A 314 14.45 -18.76 34.72
CA TYR A 314 14.01 -19.89 33.90
C TYR A 314 13.86 -19.51 32.43
N LEU A 315 13.41 -18.29 32.12
CA LEU A 315 13.21 -17.87 30.74
C LEU A 315 14.55 -17.75 30.00
N LYS A 316 14.66 -18.42 28.86
CA LYS A 316 15.86 -18.45 28.01
C LYS A 316 15.61 -17.69 26.69
N THR A 317 14.51 -17.99 26.00
CA THR A 317 14.19 -17.39 24.70
C THR A 317 12.72 -17.03 24.57
N VAL A 318 12.44 -15.96 23.83
CA VAL A 318 11.11 -15.53 23.39
C VAL A 318 11.12 -15.42 21.86
N ILE A 319 10.27 -16.20 21.18
CA ILE A 319 10.02 -16.05 19.75
C ILE A 319 8.64 -15.45 19.55
N LEU A 320 8.56 -14.36 18.78
CA LEU A 320 7.30 -13.82 18.32
C LEU A 320 6.96 -14.38 16.93
N PHE A 321 5.76 -14.92 16.74
CA PHE A 321 5.31 -15.40 15.43
C PHE A 321 4.70 -14.27 14.60
N PRO A 322 4.87 -14.26 13.26
CA PRO A 322 4.11 -13.41 12.37
C PRO A 322 2.59 -13.52 12.57
N GLN A 323 1.86 -12.43 12.32
CA GLN A 323 0.41 -12.45 12.39
C GLN A 323 -0.16 -13.41 11.32
N GLY A 324 -1.05 -14.32 11.73
CA GLY A 324 -1.68 -15.28 10.83
C GLY A 324 -0.89 -16.56 10.59
N THR A 325 0.21 -16.81 11.32
CA THR A 325 0.92 -18.10 11.29
C THR A 325 0.03 -19.30 11.64
N PHE A 326 -1.00 -19.10 12.46
CA PHE A 326 -1.95 -20.14 12.88
C PHE A 326 -3.29 -20.05 12.12
N SER A 327 -3.35 -19.33 11.00
CA SER A 327 -4.55 -19.21 10.16
C SER A 327 -4.76 -20.49 9.32
N PRO A 328 -6.01 -20.94 9.06
CA PRO A 328 -7.28 -20.36 9.48
C PRO A 328 -7.68 -20.68 10.93
N GLY A 329 -6.94 -21.57 11.60
CA GLY A 329 -7.27 -22.10 12.92
C GLY A 329 -7.37 -21.08 14.05
N SER A 330 -6.61 -19.98 13.97
CA SER A 330 -6.69 -18.88 14.93
C SER A 330 -6.23 -17.55 14.31
N SER A 331 -6.99 -16.49 14.59
CA SER A 331 -6.58 -15.10 14.29
C SER A 331 -5.72 -14.47 15.39
N ILE A 332 -5.52 -15.18 16.51
CA ILE A 332 -4.70 -14.73 17.63
C ILE A 332 -3.22 -14.77 17.22
N SER A 333 -2.46 -13.75 17.64
CA SER A 333 -1.00 -13.75 17.49
C SER A 333 -0.36 -14.46 18.69
N TYR A 334 0.58 -15.35 18.41
CA TYR A 334 1.24 -16.20 19.40
C TYR A 334 2.71 -15.85 19.58
N CYS A 335 3.26 -16.31 20.70
CA CYS A 335 4.68 -16.32 20.99
C CYS A 335 5.08 -17.69 21.57
N LEU A 336 6.33 -18.11 21.36
CA LEU A 336 6.92 -19.27 22.00
C LEU A 336 7.86 -18.82 23.11
N LEU A 337 7.62 -19.28 24.33
CA LEU A 337 8.52 -19.08 25.47
C LEU A 337 9.32 -20.37 25.68
N GLU A 338 10.64 -20.27 25.58
CA GLU A 338 11.55 -21.35 25.96
C GLU A 338 12.06 -21.10 27.38
N LEU A 339 11.75 -22.04 28.27
CA LEU A 339 12.22 -22.05 29.64
C LEU A 339 13.19 -23.22 29.84
N ASP A 340 14.24 -22.98 30.59
CA ASP A 340 15.21 -23.99 31.01
C ASP A 340 15.38 -23.89 32.53
N THR A 341 14.84 -24.87 33.25
CA THR A 341 14.93 -24.92 34.72
C THR A 341 16.30 -25.41 35.22
N ASN A 342 17.21 -25.82 34.31
CA ASN A 342 18.60 -26.18 34.63
C ASN A 342 19.52 -24.96 34.69
N LYS A 343 19.23 -23.92 33.88
CA LYS A 343 20.17 -22.83 33.63
C LYS A 343 19.74 -21.55 34.36
N GLU A 344 20.71 -20.90 34.97
CA GLU A 344 20.55 -19.54 35.48
C GLU A 344 20.77 -18.51 34.37
N ASN A 345 19.84 -18.44 33.43
CA ASN A 345 19.93 -17.53 32.29
C ASN A 345 20.06 -16.07 32.80
N GLN A 346 21.15 -15.38 32.45
CA GLN A 346 21.33 -13.96 32.77
C GLN A 346 20.78 -13.04 31.68
N ASN A 347 20.76 -13.55 30.44
CA ASN A 347 20.29 -12.86 29.26
C ASN A 347 19.21 -13.71 28.59
N ILE A 348 18.15 -13.04 28.14
CA ILE A 348 17.03 -13.63 27.42
C ILE A 348 17.16 -13.23 25.96
N VAL A 349 17.00 -14.21 25.09
CA VAL A 349 17.01 -14.04 23.64
C VAL A 349 15.62 -13.67 23.15
N PHE A 350 15.53 -12.69 22.25
CA PHE A 350 14.29 -12.27 21.62
C PHE A 350 14.43 -12.39 20.11
N ILE A 351 13.51 -13.10 19.46
CA ILE A 351 13.45 -13.27 17.99
C ILE A 351 12.11 -12.72 17.48
N ASN A 352 12.17 -11.64 16.69
CA ASN A 352 10.99 -10.96 16.14
C ASN A 352 10.63 -11.55 14.77
N GLY A 353 9.85 -12.64 14.78
CA GLY A 353 9.40 -13.30 13.56
C GLY A 353 8.72 -12.41 12.52
N PRO A 354 7.85 -11.45 12.90
CA PRO A 354 7.26 -10.49 11.97
C PRO A 354 8.25 -9.70 11.11
N GLU A 355 9.52 -9.57 11.52
CA GLU A 355 10.56 -8.87 10.74
C GLU A 355 11.30 -9.79 9.74
N ILE A 356 11.01 -11.09 9.75
CA ILE A 356 11.56 -12.04 8.78
C ILE A 356 10.69 -11.99 7.51
N GLU A 357 11.22 -11.39 6.44
CA GLU A 357 10.46 -11.14 5.21
C GLU A 357 9.96 -12.45 4.55
N PRO A 358 8.66 -12.54 4.24
CA PRO A 358 8.12 -13.68 3.50
C PRO A 358 8.49 -13.59 2.01
N TYR A 359 8.82 -14.71 1.35
CA TYR A 359 8.82 -14.74 -0.11
C TYR A 359 7.39 -14.46 -0.58
N ILE A 360 7.23 -13.54 -1.53
CA ILE A 360 5.98 -13.36 -2.26
C ILE A 360 5.89 -14.51 -3.25
N THR A 361 5.42 -15.68 -2.80
CA THR A 361 4.98 -16.76 -3.69
C THR A 361 3.45 -16.79 -3.78
N PRO A 362 2.86 -17.26 -4.90
CA PRO A 362 1.42 -17.14 -5.15
C PRO A 362 0.51 -18.02 -4.26
N SER A 363 1.07 -18.87 -3.39
CA SER A 363 0.31 -19.81 -2.55
C SER A 363 0.26 -19.34 -1.09
N GLN A 364 -0.92 -19.37 -0.45
CA GLN A 364 -1.08 -18.99 0.96
C GLN A 364 -0.32 -19.93 1.93
N THR A 365 -0.01 -21.15 1.49
CA THR A 365 0.69 -22.19 2.25
C THR A 365 2.19 -21.93 2.42
N ASP A 366 2.82 -21.13 1.55
CA ASP A 366 4.27 -20.88 1.58
C ASP A 366 4.66 -19.58 2.31
N LYS A 367 3.68 -18.79 2.76
CA LYS A 367 3.89 -17.42 3.27
C LYS A 367 4.86 -17.34 4.45
N TYR A 368 5.02 -18.39 5.27
CA TYR A 368 5.90 -18.39 6.44
C TYR A 368 7.06 -19.37 6.36
N GLN A 369 7.31 -19.98 5.18
CA GLN A 369 8.42 -20.91 5.01
C GLN A 369 9.77 -20.25 5.31
N ASN A 370 9.97 -18.98 4.97
CA ASN A 370 11.21 -18.26 5.30
C ASN A 370 11.42 -18.11 6.79
N PHE A 371 10.39 -17.67 7.52
CA PHE A 371 10.43 -17.58 8.98
C PHE A 371 10.85 -18.93 9.60
N PHE A 372 10.25 -20.03 9.14
CA PHE A 372 10.56 -21.37 9.65
C PHE A 372 11.93 -21.90 9.18
N ASN A 373 12.35 -21.63 7.95
CA ASN A 373 13.66 -21.99 7.42
C ASN A 373 14.79 -21.24 8.15
N GLU A 374 14.59 -19.94 8.43
CA GLU A 374 15.57 -19.13 9.14
C GLU A 374 15.70 -19.53 10.61
N ILE A 375 14.61 -19.93 11.26
CA ILE A 375 14.65 -20.42 12.65
C ILE A 375 15.18 -21.86 12.74
N GLY A 376 14.99 -22.68 11.70
CA GLY A 376 15.17 -24.13 11.70
C GLY A 376 16.60 -24.70 11.63
N SER A 377 17.66 -23.89 11.81
CA SER A 377 19.06 -24.34 11.69
C SER A 377 19.98 -24.08 12.91
N ASN A 378 19.41 -23.92 14.11
CA ASN A 378 20.03 -23.45 15.36
C ASN A 378 19.91 -21.94 15.58
N TRP A 379 18.71 -21.50 15.92
CA TRP A 379 18.40 -20.19 16.53
C TRP A 379 19.31 -19.75 17.69
N ILE A 380 19.99 -20.69 18.37
CA ILE A 380 20.95 -20.43 19.45
C ILE A 380 22.34 -20.01 18.90
N ASP A 381 22.71 -20.36 17.67
CA ASP A 381 24.05 -20.07 17.14
C ASP A 381 24.11 -18.78 16.29
N LYS A 382 22.97 -18.09 16.13
CA LYS A 382 22.80 -16.90 15.25
C LYS A 382 22.85 -15.55 15.98
N PHE A 383 23.35 -15.52 17.22
CA PHE A 383 23.44 -14.30 18.03
C PHE A 383 24.22 -13.17 17.36
N GLY A 384 23.62 -11.98 17.29
CA GLY A 384 24.29 -10.74 16.90
C GLY A 384 24.47 -10.50 15.40
N PHE A 385 23.99 -11.40 14.54
CA PHE A 385 24.13 -11.27 13.08
C PHE A 385 22.89 -10.68 12.38
N TYR A 386 21.72 -10.72 13.01
CA TYR A 386 20.45 -10.36 12.36
C TYR A 386 19.71 -9.23 13.10
N PRO A 387 19.08 -8.28 12.38
CA PRO A 387 18.41 -7.12 12.97
C PRO A 387 17.16 -7.48 13.79
N TYR A 388 16.58 -8.67 13.56
CA TYR A 388 15.39 -9.17 14.24
C TYR A 388 15.70 -10.07 15.46
N VAL A 389 16.98 -10.26 15.81
CA VAL A 389 17.42 -11.01 17.01
C VAL A 389 18.11 -10.06 17.99
N THR A 390 17.75 -10.13 19.27
CA THR A 390 18.41 -9.36 20.32
C THR A 390 18.53 -10.13 21.62
N ASN A 391 19.38 -9.66 22.53
CA ASN A 391 19.46 -10.12 23.91
C ASN A 391 19.07 -8.98 24.86
N ALA A 392 18.40 -9.34 25.95
CA ALA A 392 18.12 -8.44 27.07
C ALA A 392 18.55 -9.07 28.38
N SER A 393 19.20 -8.30 29.24
CA SER A 393 19.58 -8.79 30.57
C SER A 393 18.36 -8.86 31.50
N ILE A 394 18.40 -9.74 32.51
CA ILE A 394 17.35 -9.77 33.55
C ILE A 394 17.17 -8.39 34.20
N ASN A 395 18.27 -7.66 34.44
CA ASN A 395 18.19 -6.34 35.04
C ASN A 395 17.45 -5.36 34.12
N GLU A 396 17.75 -5.35 32.82
CA GLU A 396 17.04 -4.53 31.83
C GLU A 396 15.53 -4.86 31.81
N ILE A 397 15.17 -6.15 31.87
CA ILE A 397 13.77 -6.58 31.94
C ILE A 397 13.09 -6.10 33.24
N LYS A 398 13.79 -6.14 34.39
CA LYS A 398 13.29 -5.62 35.67
C LYS A 398 13.05 -4.11 35.61
N HIS A 399 13.98 -3.34 35.03
CA HIS A 399 13.83 -1.90 34.82
C HIS A 399 12.61 -1.59 33.94
N ASN A 400 12.35 -2.41 32.91
CA ASN A 400 11.17 -2.34 32.07
C ASN A 400 9.92 -3.00 32.70
N ASN A 401 9.85 -3.03 34.04
CA ASN A 401 8.71 -3.49 34.83
C ASN A 401 8.27 -4.93 34.53
N TYR A 402 9.24 -5.80 34.21
CA TYR A 402 9.03 -7.18 33.80
C TYR A 402 8.19 -7.32 32.50
N SER A 403 8.14 -6.30 31.65
CA SER A 403 7.60 -6.43 30.29
C SER A 403 8.52 -7.29 29.45
N LEU A 404 7.98 -8.09 28.53
CA LEU A 404 8.71 -8.81 27.49
C LEU A 404 8.32 -8.29 26.10
N ALA A 405 7.74 -7.09 26.01
CA ALA A 405 7.39 -6.48 24.74
C ALA A 405 8.66 -6.19 23.93
N PHE A 406 8.67 -6.63 22.68
CA PHE A 406 9.84 -6.52 21.80
C PHE A 406 10.30 -5.08 21.57
N SER A 407 9.40 -4.09 21.62
CA SER A 407 9.72 -2.67 21.50
C SER A 407 10.67 -2.12 22.57
N TYR A 408 10.84 -2.82 23.69
CA TYR A 408 11.83 -2.45 24.71
C TYR A 408 13.24 -2.97 24.39
N TYR A 409 13.36 -4.00 23.56
CA TYR A 409 14.59 -4.76 23.39
C TYR A 409 15.14 -4.70 21.97
N ILE A 410 14.27 -4.56 20.97
CA ILE A 410 14.65 -4.35 19.58
C ILE A 410 14.38 -2.88 19.25
N ASN A 411 15.44 -2.08 19.30
CA ASN A 411 15.41 -0.67 18.95
C ASN A 411 16.64 -0.33 18.10
N ALA A 412 16.61 0.84 17.47
CA ALA A 412 17.64 1.21 16.50
C ALA A 412 19.05 1.32 17.09
N SER A 413 19.19 1.64 18.39
CA SER A 413 20.50 1.77 19.03
C SER A 413 21.28 0.46 19.16
N LYS A 414 20.62 -0.71 19.11
CA LYS A 414 21.35 -1.99 19.16
C LYS A 414 22.13 -2.32 17.89
N ASN A 415 21.88 -1.61 16.78
CA ASN A 415 22.61 -1.76 15.51
C ASN A 415 22.85 -0.38 14.87
N GLU A 416 23.59 0.50 15.56
CA GLU A 416 23.87 1.88 15.08
C GLU A 416 24.37 1.91 13.63
N VAL A 417 25.34 1.06 13.29
CA VAL A 417 25.97 1.01 11.94
C VAL A 417 24.96 0.78 10.81
N ILE A 418 23.89 0.02 11.05
CA ILE A 418 22.85 -0.27 10.05
C ILE A 418 21.83 0.87 9.96
N ASN A 419 21.65 1.61 11.05
CA ASN A 419 20.58 2.58 11.22
C ASN A 419 21.04 4.04 10.99
N THR A 420 22.34 4.29 10.87
CA THR A 420 22.94 5.56 10.42
C THR A 420 23.17 5.55 8.91
N ARG A 421 22.99 6.69 8.22
CA ARG A 421 23.29 6.86 6.79
C ARG A 421 24.79 6.96 6.53
N ASN A 422 25.51 7.65 7.42
CA ASN A 422 26.94 7.91 7.31
C ASN A 422 27.65 7.70 8.67
N ARG A 423 28.98 7.63 8.66
CA ARG A 423 29.80 7.36 9.86
C ARG A 423 29.88 8.51 10.86
N ASP A 424 29.47 9.71 10.46
CA ASP A 424 29.44 10.94 11.25
C ASP A 424 28.06 11.23 11.88
N GLU A 425 27.10 10.32 11.70
CA GLU A 425 25.79 10.42 12.34
C GLU A 425 25.75 9.69 13.68
N GLU A 426 25.12 10.30 14.67
CA GLU A 426 24.81 9.65 15.94
C GLU A 426 23.32 9.29 16.02
N LEU A 427 22.97 8.22 16.74
CA LEU A 427 21.59 7.91 17.08
C LEU A 427 21.25 8.45 18.46
N VAL A 428 20.23 9.31 18.52
CA VAL A 428 19.77 9.93 19.77
C VAL A 428 18.32 9.53 20.04
N SER A 429 17.99 9.25 21.31
CA SER A 429 16.61 8.94 21.68
C SER A 429 15.72 10.18 21.54
N LEU A 430 14.51 9.98 21.02
CA LEU A 430 13.51 11.03 20.83
C LEU A 430 13.24 11.81 22.12
N THR A 431 13.19 11.13 23.27
CA THR A 431 12.91 11.77 24.57
C THR A 431 14.12 12.45 25.19
N ASP A 432 15.33 12.11 24.74
CA ASP A 432 16.56 12.77 25.22
C ASP A 432 16.80 14.09 24.46
N VAL A 433 16.19 14.23 23.29
CA VAL A 433 16.25 15.45 22.45
C VAL A 433 15.02 16.35 22.65
N LEU A 434 13.83 15.76 22.78
CA LEU A 434 12.57 16.50 22.88
C LEU A 434 12.08 16.56 24.33
N ASP A 435 12.28 17.72 24.95
CA ASP A 435 11.78 18.01 26.29
C ASP A 435 10.27 18.29 26.26
N GLU A 436 9.47 17.44 26.91
CA GLU A 436 8.00 17.59 26.94
C GLU A 436 7.59 18.80 27.79
N ILE A 437 6.85 19.73 27.19
CA ILE A 437 6.23 20.86 27.89
C ILE A 437 5.02 20.34 28.67
N LYS A 438 5.16 20.27 30.00
CA LYS A 438 4.09 19.87 30.91
C LYS A 438 3.39 21.10 31.48
N THR A 439 2.14 21.29 31.09
CA THR A 439 1.25 22.33 31.62
C THR A 439 -0.02 21.71 32.18
N ASP A 440 -0.61 22.35 33.19
CA ASP A 440 -1.86 21.90 33.79
C ASP A 440 -3.04 22.04 32.82
N LEU A 441 -3.96 21.09 32.91
CA LEU A 441 -5.18 21.05 32.12
C LEU A 441 -6.18 22.10 32.62
N VAL A 442 -6.59 23.01 31.74
CA VAL A 442 -7.53 24.10 32.02
C VAL A 442 -8.84 23.97 31.23
N ASN A 443 -9.93 24.45 31.82
CA ASN A 443 -11.19 24.60 31.09
C ASN A 443 -11.13 25.90 30.27
N VAL A 444 -11.36 25.80 28.97
CA VAL A 444 -11.39 26.96 28.07
C VAL A 444 -12.61 26.91 27.16
N VAL A 445 -13.12 28.07 26.80
CA VAL A 445 -14.28 28.23 25.93
C VAL A 445 -13.96 29.33 24.93
N ASN A 446 -14.21 29.06 23.64
CA ASN A 446 -14.04 30.02 22.55
C ASN A 446 -12.60 30.52 22.35
N GLU A 447 -11.61 29.72 22.75
CA GLU A 447 -10.18 30.01 22.58
C GLU A 447 -9.58 29.25 21.39
N PRO A 448 -8.54 29.77 20.72
CA PRO A 448 -7.85 29.07 19.62
C PRO A 448 -7.24 27.76 20.10
N PHE A 449 -7.43 26.68 19.34
CA PHE A 449 -6.88 25.37 19.72
C PHE A 449 -6.24 24.60 18.56
N ILE A 450 -5.35 23.67 18.94
CA ILE A 450 -4.67 22.73 18.05
C ILE A 450 -5.05 21.30 18.46
N GLY A 451 -5.71 20.59 17.55
CA GLY A 451 -5.96 19.15 17.64
C GLY A 451 -5.30 18.39 16.48
N MET A 452 -5.52 17.07 16.43
CA MET A 452 -4.96 16.20 15.38
C MET A 452 -5.31 16.60 13.94
N SER A 453 -6.42 17.32 13.74
CA SER A 453 -6.85 17.84 12.43
C SER A 453 -6.04 19.05 11.98
N GLN A 454 -5.44 19.80 12.91
CA GLN A 454 -4.63 20.98 12.63
C GLN A 454 -3.15 20.64 12.47
N LEU A 455 -2.72 19.41 12.81
CA LEU A 455 -1.35 18.99 12.60
C LEU A 455 -1.09 18.70 11.13
N GLY A 456 0.08 19.11 10.66
CA GLY A 456 0.50 18.96 9.27
C GLY A 456 0.55 17.51 8.82
N THR A 457 0.03 17.24 7.63
CA THR A 457 0.09 15.90 7.04
C THR A 457 1.30 15.73 6.13
N ASN A 458 1.83 16.82 5.55
CA ASN A 458 2.83 16.77 4.49
C ASN A 458 4.08 17.60 4.85
N SER A 459 5.15 17.47 4.06
CA SER A 459 6.44 18.16 4.21
C SER A 459 6.39 19.67 3.98
N THR A 460 5.27 20.23 3.55
CA THR A 460 5.11 21.67 3.30
C THR A 460 4.09 22.35 4.23
N ASP A 461 3.30 21.58 4.95
CA ASP A 461 2.18 22.06 5.77
C ASP A 461 2.37 21.75 7.27
N TYR A 462 3.63 21.74 7.73
CA TYR A 462 3.94 21.43 9.13
C TYR A 462 4.11 22.69 9.99
N LYS A 463 4.17 23.90 9.40
CA LYS A 463 4.34 25.18 10.11
C LYS A 463 2.97 25.78 10.44
N LEU A 464 2.61 25.80 11.71
CA LEU A 464 1.34 26.33 12.21
C LEU A 464 1.49 27.77 12.72
N SER A 465 0.47 28.59 12.47
CA SER A 465 0.38 29.98 12.95
C SER A 465 -0.96 30.27 13.61
N ASP A 466 -0.95 31.21 14.57
CA ASP A 466 -2.12 31.57 15.39
C ASP A 466 -3.30 32.08 14.55
N SER A 467 -3.02 32.73 13.41
CA SER A 467 -4.01 33.41 12.57
C SER A 467 -5.07 32.52 11.90
N GLN A 468 -4.86 31.19 11.86
CA GLN A 468 -5.73 30.25 11.15
C GLN A 468 -6.35 29.18 12.06
N LEU A 469 -6.18 29.29 13.38
CA LEU A 469 -6.64 28.24 14.30
C LEU A 469 -8.13 28.33 14.62
N PRO A 470 -8.86 27.20 14.63
CA PRO A 470 -10.26 27.17 15.02
C PRO A 470 -10.44 27.47 16.50
N LYS A 471 -11.61 28.00 16.87
CA LYS A 471 -11.99 28.21 18.27
C LYS A 471 -12.61 26.97 18.89
N TYR A 472 -12.25 26.68 20.13
CA TYR A 472 -12.70 25.50 20.84
C TYR A 472 -14.10 25.68 21.44
N SER A 473 -15.00 24.72 21.21
CA SER A 473 -16.38 24.72 21.73
C SER A 473 -16.75 23.46 22.53
N GLY A 474 -15.77 22.60 22.84
CA GLY A 474 -15.99 21.34 23.56
C GLY A 474 -15.95 21.48 25.09
N LYS A 475 -16.06 20.34 25.78
CA LYS A 475 -16.03 20.24 27.26
C LYS A 475 -14.74 19.63 27.82
N GLU A 476 -13.80 19.25 26.95
CA GLU A 476 -12.52 18.69 27.36
C GLU A 476 -11.63 19.79 27.94
N LYS A 477 -10.85 19.46 28.96
CA LYS A 477 -9.78 20.35 29.43
C LYS A 477 -8.64 20.34 28.42
N LEU A 478 -8.06 21.50 28.15
CA LEU A 478 -6.96 21.66 27.19
C LEU A 478 -5.68 22.10 27.90
N ARG A 479 -4.53 21.91 27.25
CA ARG A 479 -3.23 22.39 27.73
C ARG A 479 -2.90 23.76 27.13
N PRO A 480 -2.57 24.79 27.92
CA PRO A 480 -2.14 26.07 27.39
C PRO A 480 -0.75 25.95 26.75
N LEU A 481 -0.56 26.63 25.63
CA LEU A 481 0.69 26.77 24.89
C LEU A 481 0.94 28.24 24.58
N ASN A 482 1.93 28.81 25.26
CA ASN A 482 2.29 30.23 25.23
C ASN A 482 3.71 30.47 24.71
N ARG A 483 4.26 29.51 23.96
CA ARG A 483 5.60 29.55 23.37
C ARG A 483 5.63 28.68 22.12
N SER A 484 6.62 28.92 21.26
CA SER A 484 6.84 28.07 20.09
C SER A 484 7.22 26.65 20.53
N ALA A 485 6.76 25.64 19.81
CA ALA A 485 6.91 24.25 20.21
C ALA A 485 6.83 23.28 19.03
N VAL A 486 7.45 22.12 19.20
CA VAL A 486 7.24 20.94 18.34
C VAL A 486 6.00 20.19 18.83
N LEU A 487 5.13 19.82 17.91
CA LEU A 487 3.88 19.12 18.18
C LEU A 487 3.88 17.74 17.54
N LEU A 488 3.62 16.71 18.33
CA LEU A 488 3.47 15.33 17.85
C LEU A 488 2.09 14.77 18.21
N GLY A 489 1.40 14.22 17.22
CA GLY A 489 0.23 13.40 17.42
C GLY A 489 0.57 12.07 18.11
N THR A 490 -0.30 11.62 19.00
CA THR A 490 -0.12 10.37 19.77
C THR A 490 -0.89 9.18 19.20
N ILE A 491 -1.62 9.39 18.10
CA ILE A 491 -2.40 8.34 17.44
C ILE A 491 -1.48 7.55 16.54
N ILE A 492 -1.49 6.23 16.71
CA ILE A 492 -0.57 5.37 15.97
C ILE A 492 -0.87 5.39 14.47
N GLY A 493 0.17 5.46 13.64
CA GLY A 493 0.07 5.65 12.19
C GLY A 493 -0.19 7.09 11.76
N SER A 494 -0.32 8.04 12.71
CA SER A 494 -0.63 9.44 12.41
C SER A 494 0.10 10.41 13.35
N ILE A 495 1.44 10.33 13.39
CA ILE A 495 2.27 11.17 14.27
C ILE A 495 2.22 12.65 13.89
N LYS A 496 2.07 12.96 12.58
CA LYS A 496 1.87 14.33 12.06
C LYS A 496 2.76 15.41 12.73
N PRO A 497 4.10 15.27 12.69
CA PRO A 497 4.99 16.23 13.33
C PRO A 497 4.79 17.64 12.75
N SER A 498 4.63 18.63 13.62
CA SER A 498 4.36 20.02 13.26
C SER A 498 5.14 20.98 14.16
N ILE A 499 5.39 22.20 13.70
CA ILE A 499 5.96 23.28 14.50
C ILE A 499 4.93 24.38 14.66
N PHE A 500 4.71 24.77 15.91
CA PHE A 500 3.91 25.92 16.25
C PHE A 500 4.83 27.13 16.50
N LYS A 501 4.58 28.24 15.81
CA LYS A 501 5.28 29.50 16.04
C LYS A 501 4.37 30.46 16.82
N TYR A 502 4.77 30.75 18.06
CA TYR A 502 4.02 31.66 18.92
C TYR A 502 4.13 33.10 18.43
N THR A 503 2.98 33.79 18.28
CA THR A 503 2.93 35.19 17.82
C THR A 503 2.47 36.19 18.89
N GLY A 504 2.35 35.75 20.15
CA GLY A 504 1.90 36.58 21.27
C GLY A 504 0.53 36.19 21.82
N GLN A 505 -0.23 35.33 21.14
CA GLN A 505 -1.51 34.81 21.60
C GLN A 505 -1.36 33.39 22.16
N THR A 506 -1.85 33.15 23.38
CA THR A 506 -1.87 31.79 23.95
C THR A 506 -2.86 30.93 23.17
N VAL A 507 -2.43 29.76 22.74
CA VAL A 507 -3.27 28.75 22.09
C VAL A 507 -3.38 27.53 23.00
N TYR A 508 -4.30 26.61 22.70
CA TYR A 508 -4.54 25.44 23.55
C TYR A 508 -4.44 24.12 22.78
N THR A 509 -3.86 23.08 23.37
CA THR A 509 -3.70 21.77 22.72
C THR A 509 -4.57 20.69 23.38
N LYS A 510 -5.06 19.75 22.57
CA LYS A 510 -5.80 18.58 23.06
C LYS A 510 -4.87 17.55 23.71
N SER A 511 -5.43 16.68 24.54
CA SER A 511 -4.68 15.62 25.25
C SER A 511 -3.92 14.67 24.31
N ASN A 512 -4.44 14.44 23.10
CA ASN A 512 -3.84 13.58 22.08
C ASN A 512 -2.72 14.23 21.25
N VAL A 513 -2.37 15.49 21.54
CA VAL A 513 -1.20 16.18 20.98
C VAL A 513 -0.17 16.36 22.09
N LYS A 514 1.04 15.85 21.86
CA LYS A 514 2.21 16.06 22.71
C LYS A 514 2.97 17.29 22.23
N VAL A 515 3.47 18.05 23.19
CA VAL A 515 4.08 19.36 22.98
C VAL A 515 5.49 19.29 23.55
N TYR A 516 6.48 19.67 22.75
CA TYR A 516 7.89 19.62 23.10
C TYR A 516 8.55 20.97 22.83
N GLU A 517 9.61 21.28 23.57
CA GLU A 517 10.48 22.41 23.25
C GLU A 517 11.21 22.18 21.91
N ILE A 518 11.63 23.27 21.26
CA ILE A 518 12.36 23.18 19.99
C ILE A 518 13.83 22.91 20.35
N PRO A 519 14.39 21.75 19.95
CA PRO A 519 15.76 21.40 20.33
C PRO A 519 16.78 22.25 19.57
N GLU A 520 17.83 22.70 20.26
CA GLU A 520 18.93 23.48 19.64
C GLU A 520 19.86 22.63 18.76
N LEU A 521 19.91 21.31 19.01
CA LEU A 521 20.78 20.36 18.30
C LEU A 521 20.31 20.05 16.87
N PHE A 522 19.06 20.37 16.53
CA PHE A 522 18.47 20.08 15.23
C PHE A 522 18.11 21.36 14.49
N ASP A 523 18.41 21.42 13.20
CA ASP A 523 17.70 22.29 12.29
C ASP A 523 16.22 21.90 12.29
N VAL A 524 15.37 22.92 12.41
CA VAL A 524 13.94 22.76 12.63
C VAL A 524 13.26 22.06 11.46
N ASP A 525 13.68 22.38 10.23
CA ASP A 525 13.11 21.81 9.02
C ASP A 525 13.64 20.37 8.84
N TYR A 526 14.91 20.12 9.16
CA TYR A 526 15.48 18.77 9.18
C TYR A 526 14.78 17.86 10.19
N LEU A 527 14.53 18.33 11.42
CA LEU A 527 13.82 17.53 12.43
C LEU A 527 12.45 17.07 11.95
N MET A 528 11.72 17.94 11.23
CA MET A 528 10.42 17.57 10.66
C MET A 528 10.52 16.53 9.55
N LEU A 529 11.55 16.63 8.71
CA LEU A 529 11.86 15.62 7.70
C LEU A 529 12.22 14.29 8.37
N GLU A 530 13.10 14.30 9.37
CA GLU A 530 13.56 13.10 10.05
C GLU A 530 12.43 12.40 10.82
N LEU A 531 11.58 13.14 11.52
CA LEU A 531 10.39 12.59 12.21
C LEU A 531 9.38 11.96 11.25
N ARG A 532 9.43 12.29 9.96
CA ARG A 532 8.60 11.72 8.89
C ARG A 532 9.33 10.67 8.08
N SER A 533 10.63 10.50 8.29
CA SER A 533 11.43 9.53 7.55
C SER A 533 10.87 8.12 7.71
N GLU A 534 11.16 7.27 6.72
CA GLU A 534 10.81 5.86 6.79
C GLU A 534 11.45 5.19 8.02
N PHE A 535 12.66 5.61 8.39
CA PHE A 535 13.39 5.14 9.56
C PHE A 535 12.60 5.35 10.86
N VAL A 536 12.13 6.57 11.11
CA VAL A 536 11.34 6.89 12.31
C VAL A 536 9.95 6.27 12.23
N SER A 537 9.29 6.35 11.06
CA SER A 537 7.95 5.80 10.85
C SER A 537 7.89 4.29 11.09
N LYS A 538 8.89 3.52 10.63
CA LYS A 538 9.02 2.08 10.91
C LYS A 538 9.14 1.80 12.40
N GLN A 539 9.94 2.56 13.14
CA GLN A 539 10.07 2.40 14.59
C GLN A 539 8.73 2.64 15.32
N PHE A 540 7.98 3.67 14.91
CA PHE A 540 6.65 3.94 15.47
C PHE A 540 5.63 2.83 15.14
N LEU A 541 5.68 2.25 13.95
CA LEU A 541 4.87 1.08 13.59
C LEU A 541 5.25 -0.14 14.45
N LYS A 542 6.53 -0.33 14.78
CA LYS A 542 7.00 -1.43 15.65
C LYS A 542 6.53 -1.33 17.11
N ILE A 543 6.15 -0.13 17.58
CA ILE A 543 5.52 0.02 18.90
C ILE A 543 4.14 -0.68 18.93
N GLN A 544 3.52 -0.96 17.77
CA GLN A 544 2.29 -1.76 17.69
C GLN A 544 2.56 -3.25 17.67
N SER A 545 2.05 -3.95 18.69
CA SER A 545 1.71 -5.38 18.57
C SER A 545 0.74 -5.87 19.66
N GLY A 546 -0.12 -5.03 20.26
CA GLY A 546 -0.87 -5.57 21.40
C GLY A 546 -2.09 -4.93 22.02
N THR A 547 -2.56 -3.76 21.60
CA THR A 547 -3.76 -3.18 22.21
C THR A 547 -4.74 -2.65 21.17
N THR A 548 -6.03 -2.91 21.40
CA THR A 548 -7.17 -2.44 20.60
C THR A 548 -7.34 -0.91 20.61
N ILE A 549 -6.56 -0.16 21.39
CA ILE A 549 -6.62 1.31 21.47
C ILE A 549 -5.28 1.91 20.97
N PRO A 550 -5.28 2.74 19.91
CA PRO A 550 -4.08 3.21 19.23
C PRO A 550 -3.55 4.52 19.85
N SER A 551 -3.00 4.47 21.06
CA SER A 551 -2.31 5.63 21.68
C SER A 551 -0.90 5.28 22.14
N ILE A 552 0.09 6.05 21.69
CA ILE A 552 1.51 5.86 22.06
C ILE A 552 1.75 6.38 23.48
N ARG A 553 2.35 5.56 24.35
CA ARG A 553 2.72 5.96 25.72
C ARG A 553 4.05 6.72 25.71
N THR A 554 4.21 7.69 26.61
CA THR A 554 5.49 8.42 26.77
C THR A 554 6.68 7.49 27.08
N SER A 555 6.45 6.36 27.77
CA SER A 555 7.50 5.36 28.02
C SER A 555 7.98 4.64 26.75
N GLU A 556 7.14 4.54 25.72
CA GLU A 556 7.47 3.87 24.45
C GLU A 556 8.25 4.80 23.53
N LEU A 557 8.03 6.11 23.63
CA LEU A 557 8.79 7.13 22.88
C LEU A 557 10.28 7.11 23.21
N LYS A 558 10.69 6.65 24.40
CA LYS A 558 12.11 6.51 24.78
C LYS A 558 12.90 5.57 23.87
N ASN A 559 12.21 4.65 23.20
CA ASN A 559 12.83 3.65 22.34
C ASN A 559 12.79 4.04 20.86
N ILE A 560 12.27 5.23 20.53
CA ILE A 560 12.36 5.81 19.18
C ILE A 560 13.65 6.61 19.11
N TYR A 561 14.43 6.39 18.06
CA TYR A 561 15.69 7.08 17.81
C TYR A 561 15.60 7.95 16.56
N LEU A 562 16.30 9.08 16.59
CA LEU A 562 16.50 10.01 15.49
C LEU A 562 17.97 9.94 15.05
N ARG A 563 18.22 10.14 13.75
CA ARG A 563 19.57 10.36 13.24
C ARG A 563 19.96 11.82 13.42
N LEU A 564 21.08 12.05 14.08
CA LEU A 564 21.66 13.36 14.35
C LEU A 564 22.98 13.52 13.59
N PRO A 565 22.96 13.97 12.32
CA PRO A 565 24.16 14.41 11.62
C PRO A 565 24.55 15.84 12.06
N PRO A 566 25.76 16.32 11.72
CA PRO A 566 26.18 17.71 11.96
C PRO A 566 25.20 18.74 11.36
N LEU A 567 25.05 19.91 11.99
CA LEU A 567 24.09 20.95 11.57
C LEU A 567 24.23 21.39 10.11
N GLU A 568 25.46 21.44 9.58
CA GLU A 568 25.67 21.79 8.17
C GLU A 568 25.13 20.69 7.23
N THR A 569 25.37 19.41 7.57
CA THR A 569 24.80 18.26 6.86
C THR A 569 23.28 18.24 6.96
N GLN A 570 22.70 18.62 8.11
CA GLN A 570 21.23 18.73 8.26
C GLN A 570 20.63 19.73 7.25
N LYS A 571 21.25 20.91 7.09
CA LYS A 571 20.81 21.93 6.13
C LYS A 571 20.97 21.47 4.68
N GLU A 572 22.02 20.70 4.38
CA GLU A 572 22.24 20.10 3.06
C GLU A 572 21.11 19.10 2.72
N ILE A 573 20.80 18.17 3.63
CA ILE A 573 19.69 17.21 3.46
C ILE A 573 18.35 17.93 3.24
N VAL A 574 18.09 19.00 3.99
CA VAL A 574 16.88 19.83 3.81
C VAL A 574 16.85 20.44 2.41
N ARG A 575 17.98 20.99 1.95
CA ARG A 575 18.09 21.62 0.63
C ARG A 575 17.84 20.61 -0.50
N GLU A 576 18.45 19.44 -0.42
CA GLU A 576 18.28 18.35 -1.39
C GLU A 576 16.81 17.90 -1.45
N SER A 577 16.20 17.64 -0.28
CA SER A 577 14.79 17.23 -0.21
C SER A 577 13.84 18.26 -0.81
N TYR A 578 14.08 19.56 -0.57
CA TYR A 578 13.29 20.63 -1.20
C TYR A 578 13.51 20.72 -2.72
N GLN A 579 14.71 20.44 -3.21
CA GLN A 579 15.01 20.42 -4.65
C GLN A 579 14.29 19.27 -5.34
N GLU A 580 14.33 18.07 -4.78
CA GLU A 580 13.60 16.90 -5.31
C GLU A 580 12.09 17.16 -5.36
N PHE A 581 11.52 17.69 -4.26
CA PHE A 581 10.10 18.03 -4.24
C PHE A 581 9.72 19.09 -5.29
N ALA A 582 10.58 20.10 -5.49
CA ALA A 582 10.36 21.12 -6.51
C ALA A 582 10.42 20.55 -7.93
N GLN A 583 11.33 19.60 -8.19
CA GLN A 583 11.44 18.90 -9.47
C GLN A 583 10.19 18.05 -9.76
N GLU A 584 9.73 17.27 -8.78
CA GLU A 584 8.50 16.46 -8.92
C GLU A 584 7.28 17.34 -9.26
N LYS A 585 7.12 18.48 -8.57
CA LYS A 585 6.04 19.43 -8.88
C LYS A 585 6.16 20.06 -10.25
N LEU A 586 7.37 20.33 -10.73
CA LEU A 586 7.58 20.84 -12.08
C LEU A 586 7.21 19.79 -13.15
N GLU A 587 7.49 18.51 -12.89
CA GLU A 587 7.09 17.43 -13.79
C GLU A 587 5.58 17.24 -13.83
N GLU A 588 4.90 17.31 -12.68
CA GLU A 588 3.44 17.26 -12.58
C GLU A 588 2.77 18.40 -13.38
N ILE A 589 3.28 19.63 -13.26
CA ILE A 589 2.79 20.78 -14.04
C ILE A 589 3.02 20.58 -15.54
N LYS A 590 4.19 20.04 -15.93
CA LYS A 590 4.48 19.73 -17.34
C LYS A 590 3.52 18.68 -17.90
N SER A 591 3.19 17.63 -17.14
CA SER A 591 2.20 16.64 -17.58
C SER A 591 0.81 17.23 -17.72
N LEU A 592 0.36 18.04 -16.76
CA LEU A 592 -0.96 18.69 -16.81
C LEU A 592 -1.09 19.62 -18.03
N ASN A 593 -0.04 20.37 -18.36
CA ASN A 593 -0.04 21.22 -19.56
C ASN A 593 -0.15 20.40 -20.84
N LYS A 594 0.54 19.25 -20.91
CA LYS A 594 0.47 18.35 -22.07
C LYS A 594 -0.93 17.74 -22.24
N ASP A 595 -1.58 17.39 -21.14
CA ASP A 595 -2.95 16.88 -21.16
C ASP A 595 -3.95 17.95 -21.61
N LEU A 596 -3.77 19.19 -21.14
CA LEU A 596 -4.57 20.34 -21.61
C LEU A 596 -4.39 20.57 -23.12
N GLU A 597 -3.17 20.54 -23.64
CA GLU A 597 -2.91 20.65 -25.08
C GLU A 597 -3.60 19.55 -25.89
N TYR A 598 -3.57 18.31 -25.37
CA TYR A 598 -4.26 17.18 -26.01
C TYR A 598 -5.78 17.38 -26.03
N ILE A 599 -6.37 17.82 -24.92
CA ILE A 599 -7.81 18.10 -24.80
C ILE A 599 -8.21 19.24 -25.74
N GLU A 600 -7.46 20.35 -25.77
CA GLU A 600 -7.74 21.46 -26.68
C GLU A 600 -7.72 20.99 -28.14
N LYS A 601 -6.70 20.23 -28.54
CA LYS A 601 -6.59 19.68 -29.90
C LYS A 601 -7.78 18.81 -30.27
N ASP A 602 -8.17 17.88 -29.39
CA ASP A 602 -9.25 16.92 -29.68
C ASP A 602 -10.62 17.62 -29.75
N VAL A 603 -10.92 18.48 -28.77
CA VAL A 603 -12.17 19.24 -28.71
C VAL A 603 -12.31 20.18 -29.90
N PHE A 604 -11.26 20.94 -30.25
CA PHE A 604 -11.31 21.85 -31.41
C PHE A 604 -11.38 21.10 -32.73
N SER A 605 -10.68 19.96 -32.87
CA SER A 605 -10.76 19.13 -34.07
C SER A 605 -12.17 18.57 -34.28
N SER A 606 -12.77 18.03 -33.22
CA SER A 606 -14.14 17.50 -33.25
C SER A 606 -15.14 18.61 -33.57
N PHE A 607 -15.06 19.75 -32.88
CA PHE A 607 -15.94 20.90 -33.12
C PHE A 607 -15.86 21.37 -34.57
N ALA A 608 -14.65 21.53 -35.10
CA ALA A 608 -14.49 22.04 -36.46
C ALA A 608 -14.94 21.06 -37.54
N HIS A 609 -14.78 19.75 -37.31
CA HIS A 609 -15.33 18.75 -38.20
C HIS A 609 -16.86 18.84 -38.27
N ASP A 610 -17.52 18.89 -37.12
CA ASP A 610 -18.99 18.94 -37.05
C ASP A 610 -19.54 20.26 -37.59
N PHE A 611 -18.92 21.38 -37.23
CA PHE A 611 -19.29 22.70 -37.73
C PHE A 611 -19.01 22.86 -39.23
N GLY A 612 -17.87 22.35 -39.71
CA GLY A 612 -17.53 22.32 -41.13
C GLY A 612 -18.56 21.53 -41.96
N LYS A 613 -19.08 20.43 -41.42
CA LYS A 613 -20.16 19.66 -42.07
C LYS A 613 -21.47 20.45 -42.15
N ILE A 614 -21.82 21.21 -41.11
CA ILE A 614 -22.99 22.08 -41.10
C ILE A 614 -22.84 23.17 -42.18
N LEU A 615 -21.68 23.81 -42.29
CA LEU A 615 -21.39 24.81 -43.30
C LEU A 615 -21.49 24.24 -44.72
N ALA A 616 -20.90 23.07 -44.97
CA ALA A 616 -20.99 22.40 -46.27
C ALA A 616 -22.45 22.12 -46.68
N ASN A 617 -23.31 21.71 -45.73
CA ASN A 617 -24.73 21.52 -45.99
C ASN A 617 -25.46 22.84 -46.30
N ALA A 618 -25.10 23.93 -45.61
CA ALA A 618 -25.64 25.25 -45.89
C ALA A 618 -25.24 25.73 -47.30
N ARG A 619 -23.98 25.49 -47.71
CA ARG A 619 -23.49 25.81 -49.06
C ARG A 619 -24.25 25.05 -50.14
N ALA A 620 -24.42 23.74 -49.96
CA ALA A 620 -25.21 22.91 -50.88
C ALA A 620 -26.66 23.43 -51.01
N SER A 621 -27.26 23.86 -49.89
CA SER A 621 -28.61 24.45 -49.90
C SER A 621 -28.65 25.78 -50.68
N ILE A 622 -27.65 26.65 -50.50
CA ILE A 622 -27.50 27.90 -51.25
C ILE A 622 -27.32 27.61 -52.75
N GLU A 623 -26.53 26.60 -53.13
CA GLU A 623 -26.32 26.20 -54.53
C GLU A 623 -27.60 25.67 -55.19
N VAL A 624 -28.43 24.93 -54.45
CA VAL A 624 -29.74 24.47 -54.93
C VAL A 624 -30.67 25.67 -55.18
N ILE A 625 -30.70 26.64 -54.25
CA ILE A 625 -31.49 27.87 -54.39
C ILE A 625 -30.98 28.70 -55.57
N GLU A 626 -29.67 28.88 -55.70
CA GLU A 626 -29.03 29.57 -56.81
C GLU A 626 -29.40 28.90 -58.15
N GLY A 627 -29.30 27.57 -58.24
CA GLY A 627 -29.67 26.82 -59.43
C GLY A 627 -31.15 26.97 -59.80
N TYR A 628 -32.05 26.93 -58.80
CA TYR A 628 -33.48 27.15 -59.04
C TYR A 628 -33.78 28.56 -59.55
N ILE A 629 -33.18 29.58 -58.92
CA ILE A 629 -33.32 30.99 -59.33
C ILE A 629 -32.77 31.18 -60.76
N GLN A 630 -31.61 30.60 -61.08
CA GLN A 630 -31.05 30.65 -62.43
C GLN A 630 -31.96 29.98 -63.47
N GLU A 631 -32.62 28.87 -63.14
CA GLU A 631 -33.60 28.22 -64.02
C GLU A 631 -34.86 29.07 -64.23
N LEU A 632 -35.37 29.72 -63.18
CA LEU A 632 -36.47 30.69 -63.32
C LEU A 632 -36.09 31.87 -64.22
N ALA A 633 -34.85 32.36 -64.10
CA ALA A 633 -34.33 33.42 -64.96
C ALA A 633 -34.20 32.98 -66.42
N LYS A 634 -33.70 31.76 -66.69
CA LYS A 634 -33.66 31.18 -68.06
C LYS A 634 -35.03 31.06 -68.70
N ARG A 635 -36.07 30.81 -67.89
CA ARG A 635 -37.47 30.74 -68.34
C ARG A 635 -38.13 32.11 -68.47
N ASN A 636 -37.39 33.21 -68.29
CA ASN A 636 -37.88 34.59 -68.28
C ASN A 636 -39.01 34.84 -67.24
N ILE A 637 -39.03 34.07 -66.13
CA ILE A 637 -40.02 34.26 -65.05
C ILE A 637 -39.58 35.39 -64.12
N ILE A 638 -38.28 35.50 -63.87
CA ILE A 638 -37.62 36.56 -63.09
C ILE A 638 -36.39 37.07 -63.84
N SER A 639 -35.85 38.23 -63.46
CA SER A 639 -34.54 38.70 -63.91
C SER A 639 -33.54 38.66 -62.76
N MET A 640 -32.31 38.22 -63.03
CA MET A 640 -31.21 38.22 -62.05
C MET A 640 -30.83 39.63 -61.58
N GLN A 641 -31.31 40.67 -62.26
CA GLN A 641 -31.12 42.08 -61.91
C GLN A 641 -32.30 42.66 -61.13
N ASP A 642 -33.33 41.86 -60.84
CA ASP A 642 -34.47 42.33 -60.05
C ASP A 642 -34.02 42.71 -58.64
N SER A 643 -34.58 43.82 -58.15
CA SER A 643 -34.41 44.28 -56.77
C SER A 643 -35.11 43.32 -55.82
N ILE A 644 -34.45 42.98 -54.71
CA ILE A 644 -35.03 42.14 -53.65
C ILE A 644 -36.00 42.94 -52.77
N PHE A 645 -35.87 44.27 -52.76
CA PHE A 645 -36.75 45.16 -52.01
C PHE A 645 -37.98 45.53 -52.85
N PHE A 646 -39.16 45.37 -52.27
CA PHE A 646 -40.46 45.78 -52.83
C PHE A 646 -40.74 47.28 -52.63
N ASP A 647 -39.72 48.15 -52.73
CA ASP A 647 -39.87 49.60 -52.57
C ASP A 647 -39.73 50.34 -53.91
N GLU A 648 -40.56 51.37 -54.10
CA GLU A 648 -40.84 52.07 -55.38
C GLU A 648 -39.66 52.87 -55.99
N LYS A 649 -38.42 52.70 -55.51
CA LYS A 649 -37.22 53.34 -56.09
C LYS A 649 -36.16 52.29 -56.46
N PRO A 650 -36.10 51.86 -57.74
CA PRO A 650 -35.30 50.70 -58.17
C PRO A 650 -33.79 50.92 -58.29
N THR A 651 -33.27 52.10 -57.98
CA THR A 651 -31.89 52.47 -58.38
C THR A 651 -30.81 52.10 -57.37
N ASP A 652 -31.14 51.77 -56.12
CA ASP A 652 -30.15 51.49 -55.05
C ASP A 652 -30.39 50.17 -54.28
N GLY A 653 -31.28 49.30 -54.75
CA GLY A 653 -31.56 48.01 -54.11
C GLY A 653 -30.53 46.93 -54.44
N GLU A 654 -30.10 46.14 -53.45
CA GLU A 654 -29.30 44.93 -53.69
C GLU A 654 -30.06 43.99 -54.64
N ARG A 655 -29.37 43.47 -55.66
CA ARG A 655 -29.95 42.56 -56.66
C ARG A 655 -29.88 41.12 -56.17
N VAL A 656 -30.78 40.27 -56.64
CA VAL A 656 -30.82 38.83 -56.28
C VAL A 656 -29.44 38.17 -56.44
N ILE A 657 -28.71 38.51 -57.51
CA ILE A 657 -27.36 38.00 -57.77
C ILE A 657 -26.32 38.49 -56.75
N ASP A 658 -26.47 39.70 -56.22
CA ASP A 658 -25.53 40.29 -55.27
C ASP A 658 -25.68 39.64 -53.89
N LEU A 659 -26.91 39.38 -53.44
CA LEU A 659 -27.16 38.63 -52.20
C LEU A 659 -26.63 37.19 -52.27
N LEU A 660 -26.87 36.47 -53.37
CA LEU A 660 -26.35 35.10 -53.52
C LEU A 660 -24.81 35.09 -53.47
N LYS A 661 -24.17 36.03 -54.17
CA LYS A 661 -22.71 36.19 -54.09
C LYS A 661 -22.23 36.51 -52.67
N ILE A 662 -22.93 37.40 -51.95
CA ILE A 662 -22.59 37.74 -50.57
C ILE A 662 -22.72 36.52 -49.65
N MET A 663 -23.79 35.73 -49.77
CA MET A 663 -23.98 34.51 -48.97
C MET A 663 -22.87 33.48 -49.21
N ILE A 664 -22.50 33.29 -50.48
CA ILE A 664 -21.41 32.41 -50.89
C ILE A 664 -20.07 32.90 -50.34
N GLN A 665 -19.76 34.18 -50.53
CA GLN A 665 -18.52 34.78 -50.03
C GLN A 665 -18.44 34.72 -48.51
N ASN A 666 -19.55 34.94 -47.80
CA ASN A 666 -19.59 34.82 -46.34
C ASN A 666 -19.38 33.38 -45.89
N HIS A 667 -20.00 32.40 -46.55
CA HIS A 667 -19.73 30.99 -46.27
C HIS A 667 -18.25 30.66 -46.45
N ASP A 668 -17.67 31.01 -47.60
CA ASP A 668 -16.27 30.68 -47.93
C ASP A 668 -15.30 31.33 -46.94
N ARG A 669 -15.57 32.58 -46.51
CA ARG A 669 -14.83 33.27 -45.46
C ARG A 669 -14.92 32.59 -44.09
N ILE A 670 -16.10 32.10 -43.72
CA ILE A 670 -16.29 31.38 -42.44
C ILE A 670 -15.54 30.05 -42.48
N GLN A 671 -15.62 29.34 -43.61
CA GLN A 671 -14.94 28.07 -43.79
C GLN A 671 -13.41 28.23 -43.76
N GLU A 672 -12.87 29.25 -44.44
CA GLU A 672 -11.45 29.58 -44.42
C GLU A 672 -10.99 29.95 -42.99
N SER A 673 -11.73 30.82 -42.30
CA SER A 673 -11.42 31.20 -40.92
C SER A 673 -11.47 30.01 -39.95
N LEU A 674 -12.37 29.04 -40.16
CA LEU A 674 -12.45 27.83 -39.36
C LEU A 674 -11.22 26.95 -39.63
N GLN A 675 -10.83 26.77 -40.90
CA GLN A 675 -9.66 25.98 -41.27
C GLN A 675 -8.36 26.57 -40.74
N GLU A 676 -8.21 27.89 -40.72
CA GLU A 676 -7.07 28.57 -40.12
C GLU A 676 -6.96 28.31 -38.61
N GLU A 677 -8.07 28.39 -37.88
CA GLU A 677 -8.09 28.08 -36.44
C GLU A 677 -7.78 26.59 -36.19
N VAL A 678 -8.35 25.68 -36.97
CA VAL A 678 -8.02 24.25 -36.88
C VAL A 678 -6.54 24.02 -37.10
N LYS A 679 -5.95 24.61 -38.14
CA LYS A 679 -4.51 24.49 -38.40
C LYS A 679 -3.69 25.00 -37.22
N PHE A 680 -4.09 26.10 -36.59
CA PHE A 680 -3.40 26.63 -35.41
C PHE A 680 -3.42 25.66 -34.21
N PHE A 681 -4.50 24.91 -34.00
CA PHE A 681 -4.63 23.97 -32.86
C PHE A 681 -4.16 22.53 -33.18
N THR A 682 -4.07 22.13 -34.46
CA THR A 682 -3.80 20.72 -34.84
C THR A 682 -2.42 20.45 -35.41
N SER A 683 -1.65 21.48 -35.78
CA SER A 683 -0.40 21.35 -36.53
C SER A 683 0.81 20.94 -35.68
N SER A 684 0.92 19.64 -35.42
CA SER A 684 2.02 19.01 -34.66
C SER A 684 3.44 19.20 -35.26
N LYS A 685 3.58 19.64 -36.52
CA LYS A 685 4.88 19.94 -37.17
C LYS A 685 5.25 21.43 -37.21
N VAL A 686 4.28 22.33 -37.05
CA VAL A 686 4.49 23.80 -37.09
C VAL A 686 4.70 24.36 -35.68
N ASP A 687 4.40 23.59 -34.64
CA ASP A 687 4.63 23.98 -33.24
C ASP A 687 6.02 23.60 -32.69
N GLN A 688 6.92 23.05 -33.51
CA GLN A 688 8.30 22.82 -33.07
C GLN A 688 9.00 24.17 -32.87
N VAL A 689 9.37 24.42 -31.62
CA VAL A 689 10.24 25.51 -31.21
C VAL A 689 11.67 25.01 -31.40
N GLU A 690 12.46 25.74 -32.18
CA GLU A 690 13.86 25.44 -32.47
C GLU A 690 14.73 26.65 -32.13
N GLU A 691 16.03 26.44 -32.01
CA GLU A 691 16.97 27.55 -31.86
C GLU A 691 17.05 28.34 -33.17
N ILE A 692 16.62 29.60 -33.16
CA ILE A 692 16.63 30.47 -34.33
C ILE A 692 17.47 31.72 -34.11
N GLU A 693 18.23 32.10 -35.14
CA GLU A 693 18.98 33.35 -35.19
C GLU A 693 18.11 34.47 -35.75
N LEU A 694 17.87 35.51 -34.95
CA LEU A 694 16.93 36.58 -35.29
C LEU A 694 17.42 37.46 -36.44
N ILE A 695 18.71 37.83 -36.45
CA ILE A 695 19.24 38.79 -37.43
C ILE A 695 19.09 38.29 -38.87
N PRO A 696 19.54 37.06 -39.24
CA PRO A 696 19.39 36.57 -40.61
C PRO A 696 17.92 36.50 -41.06
N ILE A 697 17.02 36.09 -40.16
CA ILE A 697 15.59 35.97 -40.45
C ILE A 697 14.95 37.34 -40.70
N ILE A 698 15.24 38.33 -39.85
CA ILE A 698 14.67 39.68 -39.97
C ILE A 698 15.25 40.42 -41.18
N LEU A 699 16.54 40.23 -41.51
CA LEU A 699 17.14 40.79 -42.72
C LEU A 699 16.52 40.21 -44.00
N ASP A 700 16.39 38.88 -44.07
CA ASP A 700 15.72 38.20 -45.19
C ASP A 700 14.26 38.69 -45.32
N TRP A 701 13.52 38.75 -44.21
CA TRP A 701 12.16 39.29 -44.17
C TRP A 701 12.07 40.73 -44.68
N SER A 702 12.95 41.61 -44.19
CA SER A 702 12.99 43.05 -44.56
C SER A 702 13.29 43.24 -46.05
N SER A 703 14.21 42.45 -46.61
CA SER A 703 14.61 42.52 -48.03
C SER A 703 13.48 42.18 -49.01
N ARG A 704 12.48 41.42 -48.56
CA ARG A 704 11.32 40.99 -49.36
C ARG A 704 10.17 42.02 -49.33
N GLN A 705 10.23 43.03 -48.48
CA GLN A 705 9.18 44.03 -48.34
C GLN A 705 9.28 45.12 -49.42
N VAL A 706 8.13 45.53 -49.97
CA VAL A 706 8.06 46.59 -50.98
C VAL A 706 7.99 47.97 -50.30
N GLN A 707 9.15 48.58 -50.06
CA GLN A 707 9.31 49.86 -49.35
C GLN A 707 9.07 51.09 -50.25
N LYS A 708 7.82 51.29 -50.72
CA LYS A 708 7.46 52.45 -51.58
C LYS A 708 7.23 53.74 -50.80
N ASN A 709 6.51 53.67 -49.68
CA ASN A 709 6.04 54.84 -48.89
C ASN A 709 6.36 54.69 -47.39
N TYR A 710 7.38 53.92 -47.07
CA TYR A 710 7.90 53.74 -45.72
C TYR A 710 9.32 53.18 -45.79
N LYS A 711 10.08 53.28 -44.70
CA LYS A 711 11.41 52.67 -44.55
C LYS A 711 11.45 51.74 -43.33
N ILE A 712 12.14 50.61 -43.46
CA ILE A 712 12.40 49.68 -42.36
C ILE A 712 13.79 49.96 -41.77
N PHE A 713 13.85 50.15 -40.46
CA PHE A 713 15.09 50.28 -39.69
C PHE A 713 15.27 49.06 -38.80
N PHE A 714 16.47 48.48 -38.80
CA PHE A 714 16.80 47.33 -37.96
C PHE A 714 18.20 47.49 -37.36
N HIS A 715 18.28 47.63 -36.05
CA HIS A 715 19.54 47.84 -35.33
C HIS A 715 19.51 47.20 -33.93
N ASP A 716 20.64 47.23 -33.20
CA ASP A 716 20.65 46.88 -31.78
C ASP A 716 20.50 48.12 -30.87
N ALA A 717 20.36 47.89 -29.57
CA ALA A 717 20.27 48.95 -28.56
C ALA A 717 21.50 49.87 -28.50
N LEU A 718 22.64 49.45 -29.06
CA LEU A 718 23.87 50.25 -29.16
C LEU A 718 23.93 51.10 -30.45
N GLY A 719 22.94 50.96 -31.34
CA GLY A 719 22.83 51.72 -32.58
C GLY A 719 23.53 51.09 -33.79
N LEU A 720 23.96 49.83 -33.71
CA LEU A 720 24.55 49.11 -34.84
C LEU A 720 23.46 48.79 -35.88
N ASN A 721 23.50 49.46 -37.03
CA ASN A 721 22.56 49.22 -38.13
C ASN A 721 22.86 47.90 -38.85
N PHE A 722 22.00 46.90 -38.68
CA PHE A 722 22.20 45.57 -39.26
C PHE A 722 22.01 45.52 -40.78
N ILE A 723 21.30 46.48 -41.38
CA ILE A 723 21.03 46.52 -42.82
C ILE A 723 22.28 46.99 -43.59
N GLU A 724 23.06 47.89 -42.99
CA GLU A 724 24.23 48.53 -43.63
C GLU A 724 25.56 47.93 -43.17
N HIS A 725 25.55 46.95 -42.25
CA HIS A 725 26.75 46.36 -41.67
C HIS A 725 27.43 45.36 -42.63
N SER A 726 28.74 45.54 -42.84
CA SER A 726 29.56 44.69 -43.72
C SER A 726 30.52 43.74 -42.97
N GLY A 727 30.43 43.69 -41.63
CA GLY A 727 31.29 42.87 -40.76
C GLY A 727 30.58 41.68 -40.10
N ARG A 728 31.25 41.04 -39.14
CA ARG A 728 30.66 39.95 -38.33
C ARG A 728 29.47 40.51 -37.52
N LEU A 729 28.32 39.86 -37.62
CA LEU A 729 27.11 40.22 -36.90
C LEU A 729 27.10 39.62 -35.49
N PRO A 730 26.54 40.31 -34.48
CA PRO A 730 26.31 39.75 -33.16
C PRO A 730 25.28 38.61 -33.21
N LEU A 731 25.40 37.65 -32.28
CA LEU A 731 24.54 36.47 -32.25
C LEU A 731 23.33 36.72 -31.34
N TYR A 732 22.13 36.81 -31.92
CA TYR A 732 20.87 36.93 -31.18
C TYR A 732 20.03 35.69 -31.43
N LYS A 733 20.03 34.76 -30.46
CA LYS A 733 19.36 33.47 -30.53
C LYS A 733 18.21 33.37 -29.54
N ILE A 734 17.11 32.77 -30.00
CA ILE A 734 15.94 32.45 -29.19
C ILE A 734 15.50 31.01 -29.47
N GLU A 735 14.83 30.39 -28.50
CA GLU A 735 13.97 29.24 -28.78
C GLU A 735 12.66 29.79 -29.38
N GLY A 736 12.40 29.53 -30.65
CA GLY A 736 11.22 30.06 -31.34
C GLY A 736 10.80 29.28 -32.58
N ASN A 737 9.71 29.69 -33.20
CA ASN A 737 9.27 29.15 -34.48
C ASN A 737 9.41 30.23 -35.57
N LYS A 738 10.17 29.93 -36.63
CA LYS A 738 10.46 30.88 -37.71
C LYS A 738 9.19 31.38 -38.42
N GLU A 739 8.22 30.51 -38.70
CA GLU A 739 6.99 30.90 -39.40
C GLU A 739 6.12 31.81 -38.52
N TYR A 740 6.04 31.52 -37.22
CA TYR A 740 5.35 32.39 -36.26
C TYR A 740 6.01 33.76 -36.14
N LEU A 741 7.34 33.82 -36.08
CA LEU A 741 8.06 35.10 -36.04
C LEU A 741 7.78 35.94 -37.31
N LEU A 742 7.89 35.34 -38.49
CA LEU A 742 7.60 36.02 -39.76
C LEU A 742 6.15 36.52 -39.80
N SER A 743 5.21 35.70 -39.33
CA SER A 743 3.80 36.09 -39.26
C SER A 743 3.57 37.24 -38.28
N VAL A 744 4.23 37.24 -37.13
CA VAL A 744 4.16 38.34 -36.16
C VAL A 744 4.68 39.64 -36.77
N LEU A 745 5.82 39.60 -37.46
CA LEU A 745 6.41 40.77 -38.13
C LEU A 745 5.51 41.32 -39.24
N ASN A 746 4.95 40.44 -40.07
CA ASN A 746 3.97 40.85 -41.10
C ASN A 746 2.75 41.51 -40.45
N ASN A 747 2.17 40.91 -39.40
CA ASN A 747 1.01 41.51 -38.74
C ASN A 747 1.31 42.89 -38.15
N PHE A 748 2.51 43.13 -37.59
CA PHE A 748 2.86 44.47 -37.13
C PHE A 748 3.02 45.46 -38.29
N LEU A 749 3.68 45.04 -39.38
CA LEU A 749 3.92 45.88 -40.54
C LEU A 749 2.62 46.21 -41.29
N ASP A 750 1.75 45.23 -41.50
CA ASP A 750 0.45 45.41 -42.18
C ASP A 750 -0.44 46.37 -41.38
N ASN A 751 -0.49 46.21 -40.05
CA ASN A 751 -1.19 47.18 -39.19
C ASN A 751 -0.58 48.59 -39.29
N ALA A 752 0.75 48.70 -39.39
CA ALA A 752 1.39 49.98 -39.62
C ALA A 752 1.00 50.55 -41.00
N ILE A 753 0.99 49.75 -42.07
CA ILE A 753 0.66 50.22 -43.43
C ILE A 753 -0.82 50.63 -43.55
N GLU A 754 -1.74 49.80 -43.05
CA GLU A 754 -3.18 49.99 -43.22
C GLU A 754 -3.76 51.04 -42.28
N HIS A 755 -3.23 51.16 -41.05
CA HIS A 755 -3.85 51.93 -39.97
C HIS A 755 -2.93 52.98 -39.34
N GLY A 756 -1.61 52.75 -39.30
CA GLY A 756 -0.66 53.68 -38.68
C GLY A 756 -0.15 54.75 -39.64
N PHE A 757 0.40 54.37 -40.77
CA PHE A 757 1.19 55.21 -41.65
C PHE A 757 0.37 56.31 -42.31
N LYS A 758 1.00 57.48 -42.43
CA LYS A 758 0.38 58.66 -43.05
C LYS A 758 0.34 58.42 -44.57
N LYS A 759 -0.87 58.39 -45.14
CA LYS A 759 -1.09 58.12 -46.58
C LYS A 759 -0.24 59.01 -47.46
N GLY A 760 0.58 58.42 -48.33
CA GLY A 760 1.42 59.12 -49.30
C GLY A 760 2.69 59.79 -48.74
N SER A 761 3.01 59.61 -47.46
CA SER A 761 4.25 60.14 -46.87
C SER A 761 5.42 59.20 -47.09
N SER A 762 6.58 59.72 -47.51
CA SER A 762 7.85 58.97 -47.54
C SER A 762 8.53 58.88 -46.17
N ASP A 763 8.04 59.63 -45.18
CA ASP A 763 8.65 59.74 -43.85
C ASP A 763 8.16 58.65 -42.88
N ASN A 764 7.31 57.75 -43.34
CA ASN A 764 6.85 56.62 -42.52
C ASN A 764 8.01 55.66 -42.23
N GLN A 765 8.12 55.23 -40.98
CA GLN A 765 9.21 54.39 -40.48
C GLN A 765 8.66 53.24 -39.67
N PHE A 766 9.15 52.03 -39.97
CA PHE A 766 8.97 50.84 -39.15
C PHE A 766 10.32 50.48 -38.53
N ILE A 767 10.40 50.38 -37.21
CA ILE A 767 11.66 50.17 -36.50
C ILE A 767 11.63 48.86 -35.71
N ILE A 768 12.73 48.11 -35.78
CA ILE A 768 12.99 46.93 -34.97
C ILE A 768 14.33 47.12 -34.25
N ILE A 769 14.34 46.99 -32.93
CA ILE A 769 15.56 47.08 -32.11
C ILE A 769 15.74 45.79 -31.31
N LEU A 770 16.93 45.18 -31.39
CA LEU A 770 17.31 44.08 -30.50
C LEU A 770 18.04 44.62 -29.27
N ASP A 771 17.59 44.23 -28.08
CA ASP A 771 18.17 44.60 -26.79
C ASP A 771 18.37 43.35 -25.92
N GLY A 772 19.56 43.19 -25.34
CA GLY A 772 19.91 42.02 -24.53
C GLY A 772 21.36 41.60 -24.73
N ILE A 773 22.14 41.66 -23.65
CA ILE A 773 23.54 41.26 -23.62
C ILE A 773 23.61 39.73 -23.46
N THR A 774 24.37 39.08 -24.34
CA THR A 774 24.80 37.68 -24.25
C THR A 774 25.85 37.51 -23.14
N ASN A 775 25.51 37.89 -21.91
CA ASN A 775 26.36 37.62 -20.76
C ASN A 775 25.54 37.19 -19.56
N ARG A 776 26.12 36.26 -18.79
CA ARG A 776 25.52 35.24 -17.90
C ARG A 776 24.53 35.67 -16.82
N GLU A 777 24.04 36.90 -16.79
CA GLU A 777 23.30 37.42 -15.63
C GLU A 777 21.80 37.66 -15.85
N ARG A 778 21.28 37.77 -17.09
CA ARG A 778 19.82 37.81 -17.34
C ARG A 778 19.46 37.21 -18.69
N GLY A 779 19.08 35.93 -18.72
CA GLY A 779 18.68 35.18 -19.92
C GLY A 779 17.37 35.62 -20.58
N ILE A 780 17.17 36.92 -20.84
CA ILE A 780 16.02 37.48 -21.53
C ILE A 780 16.51 38.38 -22.68
N LEU A 781 16.10 38.05 -23.90
CA LEU A 781 16.33 38.84 -25.10
C LEU A 781 15.07 39.66 -25.41
N LYS A 782 15.22 40.96 -25.65
CA LYS A 782 14.14 41.87 -25.96
C LYS A 782 14.16 42.31 -27.42
N VAL A 783 12.98 42.34 -28.03
CA VAL A 783 12.77 42.87 -29.39
C VAL A 783 11.76 44.01 -29.28
N HIS A 784 12.21 45.22 -29.62
CA HIS A 784 11.36 46.40 -29.64
C HIS A 784 10.88 46.66 -31.05
N VAL A 785 9.58 46.80 -31.24
CA VAL A 785 8.97 47.07 -32.55
C VAL A 785 8.17 48.37 -32.45
N GLY A 786 8.33 49.28 -33.41
CA GLY A 786 7.59 50.53 -33.41
C GLY A 786 7.29 51.08 -34.80
N ASN A 787 6.31 51.97 -34.88
CA ASN A 787 6.06 52.77 -36.07
C ASN A 787 5.79 54.24 -35.72
N ASN A 788 6.24 55.15 -36.59
CA ASN A 788 6.13 56.60 -36.39
C ASN A 788 4.85 57.22 -36.99
N GLY A 789 3.85 56.37 -37.25
CA GLY A 789 2.58 56.75 -37.84
C GLY A 789 1.67 57.52 -36.88
N LEU A 790 0.36 57.36 -37.06
CA LEU A 790 -0.66 57.87 -36.17
C LEU A 790 -0.68 57.03 -34.87
N PRO A 791 -0.88 57.67 -33.70
CA PRO A 791 -1.15 56.94 -32.46
C PRO A 791 -2.44 56.14 -32.58
N PHE A 792 -2.63 55.20 -31.65
CA PHE A 792 -3.94 54.57 -31.47
C PHE A 792 -5.03 55.64 -31.24
N PRO A 793 -6.26 55.43 -31.75
CA PRO A 793 -7.41 56.29 -31.48
C PRO A 793 -7.64 56.51 -29.98
N SER A 794 -8.19 57.65 -29.59
CA SER A 794 -8.43 58.00 -28.17
C SER A 794 -9.34 57.02 -27.43
N ASP A 795 -10.18 56.28 -28.15
CA ASP A 795 -11.13 55.29 -27.69
C ASP A 795 -10.66 53.83 -27.92
N PHE A 796 -9.41 53.62 -28.33
CA PHE A 796 -8.86 52.29 -28.59
C PHE A 796 -7.49 52.14 -27.91
N THR A 797 -7.43 51.30 -26.88
CA THR A 797 -6.18 51.07 -26.15
C THR A 797 -5.32 49.98 -26.79
N CYS A 798 -4.05 49.91 -26.41
CA CYS A 798 -3.19 48.80 -26.81
C CYS A 798 -3.64 47.45 -26.20
N GLU A 799 -4.34 47.45 -25.07
CA GLU A 799 -4.94 46.22 -24.54
C GLU A 799 -6.10 45.75 -25.42
N ASP A 800 -6.87 46.68 -25.99
CA ASP A 800 -7.94 46.37 -26.94
C ASP A 800 -7.40 45.80 -28.26
N PHE A 801 -6.19 46.19 -28.68
CA PHE A 801 -5.51 45.62 -29.85
C PHE A 801 -5.35 44.09 -29.76
N PHE A 802 -5.09 43.55 -28.56
CA PHE A 802 -4.88 42.11 -28.36
C PHE A 802 -6.17 41.31 -28.12
N LYS A 803 -7.34 41.96 -28.02
CA LYS A 803 -8.63 41.30 -27.83
C LYS A 803 -9.15 40.73 -29.14
N LEU A 804 -9.75 39.54 -29.08
CA LEU A 804 -10.36 38.89 -30.23
C LEU A 804 -11.59 39.67 -30.70
N ASN A 805 -11.74 39.85 -32.02
CA ASN A 805 -12.84 40.55 -32.69
C ASN A 805 -13.03 42.03 -32.25
N HIS A 806 -11.99 42.66 -31.69
CA HIS A 806 -12.02 44.08 -31.33
C HIS A 806 -11.35 44.90 -32.44
N LYS A 807 -12.00 46.00 -32.86
CA LYS A 807 -11.53 46.88 -33.94
C LYS A 807 -11.61 48.34 -33.55
N GLY A 808 -10.71 49.15 -34.13
CA GLY A 808 -10.79 50.60 -34.04
C GLY A 808 -11.96 51.16 -34.87
N PRO A 809 -12.42 52.39 -34.58
CA PRO A 809 -13.63 52.98 -35.18
C PRO A 809 -13.62 53.08 -36.70
N GLN A 810 -12.44 53.18 -37.31
CA GLN A 810 -12.24 53.36 -38.75
C GLN A 810 -11.62 52.14 -39.45
N SER A 811 -11.48 51.00 -38.76
CA SER A 811 -10.90 49.80 -39.36
C SER A 811 -11.94 48.99 -40.13
N SER A 812 -11.61 48.64 -41.37
CA SER A 812 -12.35 47.67 -42.20
C SER A 812 -11.94 46.22 -41.97
N GLY A 813 -10.97 45.96 -41.08
CA GLY A 813 -10.45 44.63 -40.78
C GLY A 813 -11.36 43.82 -39.85
N GLN A 814 -11.04 42.53 -39.68
CA GLN A 814 -11.81 41.59 -38.84
C GLN A 814 -11.51 41.69 -37.34
N GLY A 815 -10.53 42.50 -36.90
CA GLY A 815 -10.17 42.63 -35.47
C GLY A 815 -9.48 41.40 -34.87
N LYS A 816 -8.75 40.62 -35.68
CA LYS A 816 -8.06 39.38 -35.27
C LYS A 816 -6.53 39.51 -35.19
N GLY A 817 -5.94 40.50 -35.87
CA GLY A 817 -4.49 40.61 -36.06
C GLY A 817 -3.69 40.66 -34.76
N GLY A 818 -4.04 41.57 -33.84
CA GLY A 818 -3.33 41.68 -32.57
C GLY A 818 -3.47 40.44 -31.69
N ASN A 819 -4.67 39.84 -31.61
CA ASN A 819 -4.85 38.58 -30.90
C ASN A 819 -3.98 37.44 -31.49
N SER A 820 -3.87 37.37 -32.82
CA SER A 820 -3.01 36.41 -33.52
C SER A 820 -1.53 36.59 -33.15
N ILE A 821 -1.05 37.83 -33.06
CA ILE A 821 0.30 38.15 -32.59
C ILE A 821 0.53 37.57 -31.19
N LYS A 822 -0.37 37.89 -30.25
CA LYS A 822 -0.23 37.45 -28.84
C LYS A 822 -0.22 35.94 -28.70
N ARG A 823 -1.11 35.24 -29.42
CA ARG A 823 -1.17 33.76 -29.41
C ARG A 823 0.11 33.10 -29.93
N LYS A 824 0.67 33.60 -31.04
CA LYS A 824 1.91 33.09 -31.63
C LYS A 824 3.13 33.34 -30.74
N LEU A 825 3.22 34.53 -30.14
CA LEU A 825 4.28 34.85 -29.18
C LEU A 825 4.23 33.94 -27.95
N ASN A 826 3.04 33.72 -27.39
CA ASN A 826 2.86 32.81 -26.25
C ASN A 826 3.31 31.37 -26.57
N LYS A 827 3.01 30.85 -27.77
CA LYS A 827 3.49 29.52 -28.20
C LYS A 827 5.02 29.45 -28.32
N MET A 828 5.69 30.57 -28.59
CA MET A 828 7.16 30.67 -28.58
C MET A 828 7.73 30.98 -27.20
N GLY A 829 6.93 30.88 -26.12
CA GLY A 829 7.36 31.21 -24.76
C GLY A 829 7.70 32.70 -24.54
N ALA A 830 7.22 33.58 -25.40
CA ALA A 830 7.51 35.01 -25.38
C ALA A 830 6.34 35.83 -24.83
N SER A 831 6.64 36.92 -24.12
CA SER A 831 5.65 37.89 -23.64
C SER A 831 5.75 39.21 -24.41
N ILE A 832 4.65 39.96 -24.50
CA ILE A 832 4.61 41.26 -25.19
C ILE A 832 4.00 42.35 -24.30
N ASP A 833 4.64 43.51 -24.28
CA ASP A 833 4.19 44.71 -23.58
C ASP A 833 3.89 45.86 -24.55
N CYS A 834 2.91 46.68 -24.20
CA CYS A 834 2.43 47.85 -24.95
C CYS A 834 3.32 49.11 -24.82
N SER A 835 4.53 48.94 -24.30
CA SER A 835 5.49 50.02 -24.10
C SER A 835 6.89 49.48 -24.34
N SER A 836 7.68 50.23 -25.09
CA SER A 836 9.10 49.97 -25.27
C SER A 836 9.89 50.79 -24.26
N SER A 837 10.87 50.16 -23.62
CA SER A 837 11.81 50.86 -22.73
C SER A 837 12.87 51.71 -23.45
N ILE A 838 13.01 51.56 -24.78
CA ILE A 838 14.03 52.24 -25.60
C ILE A 838 13.43 53.22 -26.61
N LEU A 839 12.26 52.91 -27.17
CA LEU A 839 11.64 53.76 -28.18
C LEU A 839 10.96 54.98 -27.52
N ASP A 840 11.24 56.16 -28.04
CA ASP A 840 10.58 57.39 -27.61
C ASP A 840 9.14 57.45 -28.13
N LYS A 841 8.18 57.56 -27.20
CA LYS A 841 6.74 57.55 -27.51
C LYS A 841 6.29 58.76 -28.34
N LYS A 842 7.05 59.87 -28.37
CA LYS A 842 6.70 61.02 -29.23
C LYS A 842 7.05 60.74 -30.69
N THR A 843 8.14 60.03 -30.93
CA THR A 843 8.60 59.65 -32.27
C THR A 843 7.89 58.39 -32.77
N PHE A 844 7.71 57.38 -31.91
CA PHE A 844 7.05 56.11 -32.20
C PHE A 844 5.82 55.93 -31.30
N PRO A 845 4.68 56.54 -31.67
CA PRO A 845 3.49 56.52 -30.82
C PRO A 845 2.85 55.13 -30.66
N VAL A 846 3.14 54.20 -31.58
CA VAL A 846 2.75 52.79 -31.48
C VAL A 846 4.03 51.96 -31.36
N GLN A 847 4.19 51.29 -30.22
CA GLN A 847 5.40 50.57 -29.86
C GLN A 847 5.11 49.36 -28.99
N PHE A 848 5.93 48.32 -29.14
CA PHE A 848 5.83 47.05 -28.43
C PHE A 848 7.22 46.60 -27.95
N GLU A 849 7.27 45.93 -26.81
CA GLU A 849 8.45 45.22 -26.30
C GLU A 849 8.11 43.74 -26.18
N ILE A 850 8.82 42.90 -26.95
CA ILE A 850 8.67 41.45 -26.92
C ILE A 850 9.85 40.88 -26.14
N LYS A 851 9.58 40.02 -25.17
CA LYS A 851 10.60 39.38 -24.32
C LYS A 851 10.63 37.89 -24.61
N PHE A 852 11.77 37.42 -25.09
CA PHE A 852 12.09 36.01 -25.31
C PHE A 852 13.02 35.50 -24.21
N LYS A 853 12.91 34.21 -23.89
CA LYS A 853 13.96 33.51 -23.14
C LYS A 853 15.19 33.39 -24.05
N ALA A 854 16.33 33.86 -23.59
CA ALA A 854 17.58 33.76 -24.35
C ALA A 854 18.13 32.32 -24.27
N VAL A 855 18.72 31.85 -25.37
CA VAL A 855 19.45 30.58 -25.39
C VAL A 855 20.87 30.82 -24.86
N GLU A 856 21.36 29.93 -23.98
CA GLU A 856 22.75 29.99 -23.52
C GLU A 856 23.69 29.74 -24.69
N ILE A 857 24.58 30.69 -24.95
CA ILE A 857 25.62 30.55 -25.97
C ILE A 857 26.84 29.96 -25.26
N GLU A 858 27.24 28.73 -25.62
CA GLU A 858 28.51 28.13 -25.17
C GLU A 858 29.75 28.91 -25.65
#